data_AF-A0AAN7B1R3-F1
#
_entry.id   AF-A0AAN7B1R3-F1
#
_cell.length_a   1.000
_cell.length_b   1.000
_cell.length_c   1.000
_cell.angle_alpha   90.00
_cell.angle_beta   90.00
_cell.angle_gamma   90.00
#
_symmetry.space_group_name_H-M   'P 1'
#
loop_
_entity.id
_entity.type
_entity.pdbx_description
1 polymer ?
#
loop_
_entity_poly.entity_id
_entity_poly.type
_entity_poly.pdbx_seq_one_letter_code
_entity_poly.pdbx_strand_id
1 'polypeptide(L)'
;MSKLINRVPRKKVAIVGSGCAGIAALWALNRSPHDVYIFEAADRLGGHTNTAEFVHGKYKTAVDTGFIVMNTATYPNFINFLKHVNVPTKETEMTFGVSRDYGLFEWSGTNLRTVFCQLGNLFSPRMWRMVFDIIRFNQFALDLLITDDGDVSETAKGTIGEYLEKNGYSDAFRDDYLIPMTAAVWSTSPDKCSLEFPALTLIRFLWNHHLLSTVAARPPWLTIPLGSQAYIKAVMKGFPSNHVFLNTPVISLTNEEDGKVRLNLHDGSSRVFDHVILATHGDQAYSIIQASANETEKEIMSTFKCSENTAVLHSDLSLMPRSELAWSSWNYMTKSSPLTGKGNIDQVSLTYNMNILQHIPRDVFGDVLVTLNPLHDPDPKTVQGRYSYEHPLYTPAAVQAQERLHEIQNKRGISYAGAWTKYGFHEDGFSSGLRVAKEHLGAKLPFEFVDSTFSRGKKPELLLADRALRVWISLVQLLFIGVLERIFGQTKGSRAGGSKVTGVKVNGQHRKDEVQAPISARSLPSGSTANTMAHDDSIQHPIHGHTANMNSISSLLTRRIARSQAPCLLCRRSVPKQFQPKTQPQQWRTPGARLPFSQTATRRAQPQRSSHSSTNPPSMERMQEYYNHRNKTVMFYTISIILGTVAFSYGSVPMYKMICQTTGYGGQPVRAHGGGFSSDDDKDLASRLEPVKDAKRIRVTFNSSVSDMLPWKFVPQQREVRVLPGETALAFYTATNKSDQDIIGVATYSVTPAQVAPYFSKIQCFCFEEQRLNAGETVDMPVFFYLDPDLLNDLNMKGVETVTLSYTFFKAKYDDNGNFKNIPGAP
;
A
#
# COMPACT_ATOMS: atom_id res chain seq x y z
N MET A 1 -11.22 49.85 33.29
CA MET A 1 -10.54 49.64 31.99
C MET A 1 -11.19 48.46 31.28
N SER A 2 -12.13 48.74 30.36
CA SER A 2 -12.74 47.74 29.49
C SER A 2 -11.69 47.17 28.55
N LYS A 3 -11.46 45.86 28.57
CA LYS A 3 -10.68 45.17 27.52
C LYS A 3 -11.26 45.57 26.17
N LEU A 4 -10.48 46.29 25.36
CA LEU A 4 -10.76 46.53 23.94
C LEU A 4 -10.91 45.16 23.27
N ILE A 5 -12.15 44.72 23.08
CA ILE A 5 -12.47 43.58 22.23
C ILE A 5 -12.10 44.04 20.83
N ASN A 6 -10.98 43.55 20.28
CA ASN A 6 -10.68 43.65 18.85
C ASN A 6 -11.81 42.95 18.09
N ARG A 7 -12.88 43.70 17.77
CA ARG A 7 -13.99 43.23 16.96
C ARG A 7 -13.48 43.24 15.53
N VAL A 8 -13.21 42.06 14.97
CA VAL A 8 -13.00 41.91 13.53
C VAL A 8 -14.24 42.51 12.84
N PRO A 9 -14.09 43.51 11.95
CA PRO A 9 -15.23 44.14 11.30
C PRO A 9 -16.01 43.09 10.50
N ARG A 10 -17.34 43.15 10.58
CA ARG A 10 -18.23 42.29 9.79
C ARG A 10 -17.95 42.50 8.31
N LYS A 11 -17.81 41.39 7.58
CA LYS A 11 -17.50 41.37 6.14
C LYS A 11 -18.50 40.46 5.44
N LYS A 12 -18.82 40.79 4.20
CA LYS A 12 -19.53 39.93 3.26
C LYS A 12 -18.50 39.08 2.50
N VAL A 13 -18.54 37.77 2.68
CA VAL A 13 -17.53 36.83 2.16
C VAL A 13 -18.16 35.88 1.15
N ALA A 14 -17.58 35.77 -0.04
CA ALA A 14 -17.92 34.70 -0.98
C ALA A 14 -16.90 33.57 -0.92
N ILE A 15 -17.39 32.33 -0.93
CA ILE A 15 -16.60 31.11 -1.12
C ILE A 15 -16.98 30.55 -2.48
N VAL A 16 -16.01 30.40 -3.37
CA VAL A 16 -16.20 29.85 -4.72
C VAL A 16 -15.66 28.44 -4.74
N GLY A 17 -16.52 27.46 -4.98
CA GLY A 17 -16.23 26.03 -4.87
C GLY A 17 -16.62 25.45 -3.51
N SER A 18 -17.35 24.33 -3.53
CA SER A 18 -17.83 23.62 -2.34
C SER A 18 -17.12 22.30 -2.07
N GLY A 19 -15.90 22.15 -2.60
CA GLY A 19 -14.99 21.07 -2.21
C GLY A 19 -14.62 21.12 -0.73
N CYS A 20 -13.76 20.19 -0.28
CA CYS A 20 -13.34 20.12 1.12
C CYS A 20 -12.79 21.44 1.68
N ALA A 21 -12.04 22.21 0.88
CA ALA A 21 -11.53 23.53 1.26
C ALA A 21 -12.65 24.56 1.48
N GLY A 22 -13.63 24.61 0.58
CA GLY A 22 -14.77 25.53 0.67
C GLY A 22 -15.66 25.21 1.86
N ILE A 23 -15.96 23.94 2.08
CA ILE A 23 -16.76 23.47 3.23
C ILE A 23 -16.02 23.73 4.56
N ALA A 24 -14.70 23.56 4.60
CA ALA A 24 -13.90 23.88 5.77
C ALA A 24 -13.96 25.38 6.11
N ALA A 25 -13.75 26.25 5.11
CA ALA A 25 -13.85 27.69 5.28
C ALA A 25 -15.26 28.12 5.71
N LEU A 26 -16.29 27.55 5.07
CA LEU A 26 -17.70 27.79 5.40
C LEU A 26 -17.98 27.44 6.87
N TRP A 27 -17.59 26.24 7.29
CA TRP A 27 -17.80 25.76 8.65
C TRP A 27 -17.11 26.65 9.68
N ALA A 28 -15.85 27.02 9.44
CA ALA A 28 -15.08 27.89 10.34
C ALA A 28 -15.68 29.29 10.44
N LEU A 29 -16.17 29.85 9.33
CA LEU A 29 -16.75 31.19 9.28
C LEU A 29 -18.21 31.24 9.73
N ASN A 30 -18.95 30.13 9.71
CA ASN A 30 -20.36 30.09 10.12
C ASN A 30 -20.58 30.54 11.58
N ARG A 31 -19.53 30.46 12.42
CA ARG A 31 -19.56 30.92 13.83
C ARG A 31 -18.95 32.30 14.03
N SER A 32 -18.65 33.02 12.95
CA SER A 32 -18.04 34.35 12.94
C SER A 32 -19.11 35.43 12.71
N PRO A 33 -18.79 36.72 12.90
CA PRO A 33 -19.73 37.81 12.60
C PRO A 33 -19.89 38.07 11.09
N HIS A 34 -19.23 37.32 10.21
CA HIS A 34 -19.24 37.53 8.77
C HIS A 34 -20.48 36.96 8.08
N ASP A 35 -20.91 37.59 6.99
CA ASP A 35 -21.98 37.08 6.13
C ASP A 35 -21.35 36.23 5.01
N VAL A 36 -21.47 34.91 5.13
CA VAL A 36 -20.80 33.96 4.24
C VAL A 36 -21.77 33.43 3.20
N TYR A 37 -21.34 33.40 1.95
CA TYR A 37 -22.08 32.88 0.80
C TYR A 37 -21.21 31.87 0.06
N ILE A 38 -21.77 30.74 -0.37
CA ILE A 38 -21.05 29.72 -1.11
C ILE A 38 -21.64 29.55 -2.52
N PHE A 39 -20.77 29.50 -3.51
CA PHE A 39 -21.09 29.36 -4.93
C PHE A 39 -20.48 28.05 -5.44
N GLU A 40 -21.31 27.23 -6.06
CA GLU A 40 -20.93 25.93 -6.60
C GLU A 40 -21.44 25.81 -8.04
N ALA A 41 -20.57 25.34 -8.93
CA ALA A 41 -20.87 25.15 -10.33
C ALA A 41 -21.78 23.93 -10.55
N ALA A 42 -21.62 22.88 -9.75
CA ALA A 42 -22.43 21.68 -9.79
C ALA A 42 -23.82 21.85 -9.13
N ASP A 43 -24.68 20.85 -9.35
CA ASP A 43 -25.99 20.71 -8.72
C ASP A 43 -25.93 20.15 -7.28
N ARG A 44 -24.72 19.92 -6.76
CA ARG A 44 -24.47 19.36 -5.43
C ARG A 44 -23.25 19.98 -4.77
N LEU A 45 -23.22 19.94 -3.44
CA LEU A 45 -22.04 20.30 -2.67
C LEU A 45 -21.04 19.14 -2.59
N GLY A 46 -19.77 19.49 -2.35
CA GLY A 46 -18.74 18.54 -1.92
C GLY A 46 -17.62 18.29 -2.93
N GLY A 47 -17.84 18.58 -4.21
CA GLY A 47 -16.85 18.31 -5.26
C GLY A 47 -16.37 16.86 -5.23
N HIS A 48 -15.08 16.64 -4.97
CA HIS A 48 -14.47 15.31 -4.87
C HIS A 48 -15.04 14.44 -3.71
N THR A 49 -15.66 15.06 -2.69
CA THR A 49 -16.48 14.33 -1.72
C THR A 49 -17.78 13.93 -2.40
N ASN A 50 -17.84 12.71 -2.92
CA ASN A 50 -18.98 12.19 -3.65
C ASN A 50 -19.37 10.82 -3.11
N THR A 51 -20.62 10.72 -2.66
CA THR A 51 -21.22 9.47 -2.20
C THR A 51 -22.40 9.14 -3.12
N ALA A 52 -22.26 8.05 -3.88
CA ALA A 52 -23.26 7.53 -4.78
C ALA A 52 -24.14 6.46 -4.10
N GLU A 53 -25.33 6.20 -4.66
CA GLU A 53 -26.16 5.06 -4.27
C GLU A 53 -25.81 3.84 -5.13
N PHE A 54 -25.57 2.69 -4.51
CA PHE A 54 -25.40 1.39 -5.17
C PHE A 54 -26.58 0.50 -4.84
N VAL A 55 -27.18 -0.11 -5.87
CA VAL A 55 -28.39 -0.93 -5.78
C VAL A 55 -28.06 -2.38 -6.12
N HIS A 56 -28.48 -3.31 -5.27
CA HIS A 56 -28.42 -4.74 -5.53
C HIS A 56 -29.77 -5.40 -5.21
N GLY A 57 -30.55 -5.70 -6.24
CA GLY A 57 -31.93 -6.16 -6.08
C GLY A 57 -32.79 -5.12 -5.35
N LYS A 58 -33.26 -5.46 -4.14
CA LYS A 58 -34.05 -4.56 -3.29
C LYS A 58 -33.21 -3.75 -2.29
N TYR A 59 -31.92 -4.06 -2.15
CA TYR A 59 -31.04 -3.44 -1.18
C TYR A 59 -30.30 -2.26 -1.80
N LYS A 60 -30.02 -1.25 -0.98
CA LYS A 60 -29.30 -0.03 -1.37
C LYS A 60 -28.23 0.29 -0.33
N THR A 61 -27.08 0.77 -0.77
CA THR A 61 -26.02 1.27 0.10
C THR A 61 -25.37 2.52 -0.48
N ALA A 62 -24.76 3.31 0.38
CA ALA A 62 -23.98 4.48 0.01
C ALA A 62 -22.53 4.06 -0.29
N VAL A 63 -21.96 4.53 -1.39
CA VAL A 63 -20.61 4.22 -1.84
C VAL A 63 -19.86 5.51 -2.15
N ASP A 64 -18.72 5.73 -1.50
CA ASP A 64 -17.85 6.85 -1.81
C ASP A 64 -17.09 6.58 -3.11
N THR A 65 -17.13 7.51 -4.06
CA THR A 65 -16.48 7.35 -5.37
C THR A 65 -15.32 8.31 -5.58
N GLY A 66 -15.07 9.21 -4.64
CA GLY A 66 -13.93 10.14 -4.65
C GLY A 66 -13.15 10.04 -3.33
N PHE A 67 -13.52 10.85 -2.33
CA PHE A 67 -12.89 10.75 -1.01
C PHE A 67 -13.47 9.59 -0.19
N ILE A 68 -12.63 8.58 0.13
CA ILE A 68 -13.06 7.31 0.76
C ILE A 68 -12.44 7.11 2.16
N VAL A 69 -11.14 7.40 2.30
CA VAL A 69 -10.36 7.07 3.51
C VAL A 69 -9.46 8.22 3.99
N MET A 70 -9.11 8.18 5.26
CA MET A 70 -8.18 9.09 5.92
C MET A 70 -7.24 8.33 6.86
N ASN A 71 -6.11 8.92 7.22
CA ASN A 71 -5.11 8.32 8.10
C ASN A 71 -4.92 9.19 9.35
N THR A 72 -4.88 8.58 10.54
CA THR A 72 -4.77 9.31 11.81
C THR A 72 -3.51 10.16 11.95
N ALA A 73 -2.41 9.80 11.29
CA ALA A 73 -1.17 10.57 11.33
C ALA A 73 -1.19 11.82 10.44
N THR A 74 -1.85 11.74 9.28
CA THR A 74 -1.77 12.80 8.25
C THR A 74 -3.05 13.61 8.08
N TYR A 75 -4.10 13.35 8.86
CA TYR A 75 -5.39 14.06 8.84
C TYR A 75 -5.77 14.69 10.19
N PRO A 76 -4.87 15.39 10.90
CA PRO A 76 -5.13 15.87 12.25
C PRO A 76 -6.31 16.84 12.32
N ASN A 77 -6.41 17.81 11.40
CA ASN A 77 -7.45 18.83 11.45
C ASN A 77 -8.81 18.26 11.03
N PHE A 78 -8.85 17.46 9.97
CA PHE A 78 -10.08 16.85 9.52
C PHE A 78 -10.66 15.90 10.57
N ILE A 79 -9.83 15.07 11.22
CA ILE A 79 -10.29 14.18 12.29
C ILE A 79 -10.79 14.97 13.51
N ASN A 80 -10.08 16.01 13.92
CA ASN A 80 -10.54 16.88 15.02
C ASN A 80 -11.87 17.57 14.69
N PHE A 81 -12.05 17.98 13.44
CA PHE A 81 -13.32 18.50 12.95
C PHE A 81 -14.43 17.44 13.01
N LEU A 82 -14.22 16.24 12.47
CA LEU A 82 -15.23 15.16 12.47
C LEU A 82 -15.68 14.82 13.90
N LYS A 83 -14.74 14.74 14.84
CA LYS A 83 -15.02 14.57 16.28
C LYS A 83 -15.92 15.70 16.80
N HIS A 84 -15.59 16.95 16.46
CA HIS A 84 -16.35 18.12 16.91
C HIS A 84 -17.77 18.21 16.32
N VAL A 85 -17.96 17.77 15.07
CA VAL A 85 -19.29 17.72 14.44
C VAL A 85 -20.05 16.41 14.69
N ASN A 86 -19.50 15.52 15.53
CA ASN A 86 -20.07 14.21 15.87
C ASN A 86 -20.32 13.31 14.64
N VAL A 87 -19.42 13.32 13.66
CA VAL A 87 -19.44 12.39 12.53
C VAL A 87 -18.55 11.19 12.88
N PRO A 88 -19.11 9.97 12.99
CA PRO A 88 -18.33 8.80 13.38
C PRO A 88 -17.31 8.43 12.30
N THR A 89 -16.22 7.82 12.76
CA THR A 89 -15.22 7.19 11.88
C THR A 89 -15.08 5.73 12.29
N LYS A 90 -14.68 4.88 11.33
CA LYS A 90 -14.46 3.45 11.54
C LYS A 90 -13.12 3.06 10.95
N GLU A 91 -12.37 2.21 11.66
CA GLU A 91 -11.13 1.66 11.13
C GLU A 91 -11.37 0.84 9.86
N THR A 92 -10.41 0.92 8.94
CA THR A 92 -10.43 0.21 7.66
C THR A 92 -9.03 -0.19 7.26
N GLU A 93 -8.95 -1.12 6.31
CA GLU A 93 -7.69 -1.55 5.73
C GLU A 93 -7.36 -0.74 4.48
N MET A 94 -6.08 -0.43 4.31
CA MET A 94 -5.55 0.18 3.10
C MET A 94 -4.45 -0.73 2.51
N THR A 95 -4.87 -1.89 2.04
CA THR A 95 -4.00 -2.87 1.38
C THR A 95 -3.83 -2.53 -0.10
N PHE A 96 -2.65 -2.83 -0.64
CA PHE A 96 -2.29 -2.53 -2.03
C PHE A 96 -1.85 -3.80 -2.76
N GLY A 97 -2.37 -3.98 -3.98
CA GLY A 97 -2.01 -5.06 -4.88
C GLY A 97 -1.78 -4.59 -6.30
N VAL A 98 -0.97 -5.33 -7.04
CA VAL A 98 -0.66 -5.08 -8.45
C VAL A 98 -1.01 -6.32 -9.25
N SER A 99 -1.72 -6.14 -10.37
CA SER A 99 -1.92 -7.17 -11.39
C SER A 99 -1.47 -6.65 -12.74
N ARG A 100 -0.59 -7.42 -13.39
CA ARG A 100 0.00 -7.09 -14.69
C ARG A 100 -0.37 -8.14 -15.73
N ASP A 101 -0.62 -7.67 -16.95
CA ASP A 101 -0.87 -8.48 -18.14
C ASP A 101 -1.98 -9.51 -17.94
N TYR A 102 -3.11 -9.06 -17.39
CA TYR A 102 -4.26 -9.92 -17.11
C TYR A 102 -3.90 -11.10 -16.17
N GLY A 103 -3.08 -10.83 -15.16
CA GLY A 103 -2.73 -11.78 -14.12
C GLY A 103 -1.53 -12.69 -14.44
N LEU A 104 -0.72 -12.39 -15.46
CA LEU A 104 0.56 -13.08 -15.65
C LEU A 104 1.52 -12.84 -14.47
N PHE A 105 1.42 -11.66 -13.85
CA PHE A 105 2.16 -11.33 -12.64
C PHE A 105 1.24 -10.60 -11.66
N GLU A 106 1.12 -11.14 -10.45
CA GLU A 106 0.32 -10.57 -9.38
C GLU A 106 1.06 -10.64 -8.04
N TRP A 107 0.89 -9.62 -7.21
CA TRP A 107 1.32 -9.62 -5.82
C TRP A 107 0.51 -8.61 -4.99
N SER A 108 0.41 -8.85 -3.68
CA SER A 108 -0.20 -7.90 -2.73
C SER A 108 0.60 -7.81 -1.43
N GLY A 109 0.70 -6.61 -0.88
CA GLY A 109 1.54 -6.27 0.27
C GLY A 109 0.97 -6.61 1.65
N THR A 110 -0.14 -7.36 1.74
CA THR A 110 -0.82 -7.63 3.03
C THR A 110 -0.01 -8.56 3.95
N ASN A 111 0.53 -9.66 3.42
CA ASN A 111 1.37 -10.61 4.16
C ASN A 111 2.25 -11.44 3.20
N LEU A 112 3.14 -12.28 3.72
CA LEU A 112 4.03 -13.10 2.88
C LEU A 112 3.26 -14.02 1.92
N ARG A 113 2.09 -14.52 2.32
CA ARG A 113 1.25 -15.38 1.47
C ARG A 113 0.65 -14.60 0.30
N THR A 114 0.31 -13.32 0.48
CA THR A 114 -0.21 -12.47 -0.60
C THR A 114 0.88 -11.89 -1.49
N VAL A 115 2.09 -11.68 -0.96
CA VAL A 115 3.27 -11.31 -1.77
C VAL A 115 3.60 -12.44 -2.76
N PHE A 116 3.50 -13.69 -2.31
CA PHE A 116 3.65 -14.88 -3.14
C PHE A 116 2.29 -15.52 -3.46
N CYS A 117 1.28 -14.71 -3.80
CA CYS A 117 -0.05 -15.21 -4.19
C CYS A 117 0.01 -16.18 -5.39
N GLN A 118 1.05 -16.06 -6.20
CA GLN A 118 1.45 -17.02 -7.22
C GLN A 118 2.72 -17.75 -6.76
N LEU A 119 2.62 -19.05 -6.45
CA LEU A 119 3.74 -19.84 -5.91
C LEU A 119 4.98 -19.85 -6.83
N GLY A 120 4.80 -19.72 -8.15
CA GLY A 120 5.91 -19.60 -9.10
C GLY A 120 6.82 -18.39 -8.82
N ASN A 121 6.28 -17.32 -8.24
CA ASN A 121 7.05 -16.12 -7.90
C ASN A 121 8.06 -16.37 -6.77
N LEU A 122 7.88 -17.43 -5.96
CA LEU A 122 8.85 -17.83 -4.95
C LEU A 122 10.20 -18.24 -5.56
N PHE A 123 10.17 -18.74 -6.80
CA PHE A 123 11.36 -19.16 -7.53
C PHE A 123 11.85 -18.08 -8.51
N SER A 124 11.24 -16.90 -8.52
CA SER A 124 11.59 -15.81 -9.43
C SER A 124 12.69 -14.92 -8.83
N PRO A 125 13.90 -14.86 -9.41
CA PRO A 125 14.93 -13.94 -8.96
C PRO A 125 14.50 -12.48 -9.06
N ARG A 126 13.64 -12.16 -10.05
CA ARG A 126 13.05 -10.82 -10.23
C ARG A 126 12.20 -10.42 -9.03
N MET A 127 11.36 -11.33 -8.52
CA MET A 127 10.52 -11.10 -7.34
C MET A 127 11.37 -10.82 -6.10
N TRP A 128 12.38 -11.65 -5.84
CA TRP A 128 13.28 -11.44 -4.70
C TRP A 128 14.12 -10.16 -4.83
N ARG A 129 14.57 -9.81 -6.04
CA ARG A 129 15.25 -8.54 -6.32
C ARG A 129 14.34 -7.35 -6.00
N MET A 130 13.06 -7.42 -6.36
CA MET A 130 12.04 -6.42 -6.03
C MET A 130 11.85 -6.30 -4.51
N VAL A 131 11.60 -7.40 -3.81
CA VAL A 131 11.41 -7.41 -2.34
C VAL A 131 12.62 -6.82 -1.62
N PHE A 132 13.84 -7.20 -2.03
CA PHE A 132 15.06 -6.62 -1.50
C PHE A 132 15.14 -5.11 -1.73
N ASP A 133 14.83 -4.64 -2.94
CA ASP A 133 14.83 -3.22 -3.26
C ASP A 133 13.76 -2.43 -2.50
N ILE A 134 12.60 -3.01 -2.20
CA ILE A 134 11.59 -2.38 -1.35
C ILE A 134 12.18 -2.10 0.05
N ILE A 135 12.80 -3.11 0.65
CA ILE A 135 13.43 -2.99 1.98
C ILE A 135 14.59 -1.98 1.93
N ARG A 136 15.41 -2.04 0.89
CA ARG A 136 16.52 -1.09 0.66
C ARG A 136 15.99 0.34 0.49
N PHE A 137 14.97 0.54 -0.33
CA PHE A 137 14.39 1.87 -0.56
C PHE A 137 13.82 2.46 0.72
N ASN A 138 13.04 1.68 1.48
CA ASN A 138 12.47 2.13 2.75
C ASN A 138 13.52 2.61 3.75
N GLN A 139 14.73 2.07 3.68
CA GLN A 139 15.84 2.45 4.55
C GLN A 139 16.66 3.62 3.98
N PHE A 140 17.11 3.55 2.73
CA PHE A 140 18.07 4.50 2.15
C PHE A 140 17.43 5.74 1.53
N ALA A 141 16.14 5.71 1.16
CA ALA A 141 15.44 6.90 0.67
C ALA A 141 15.37 8.00 1.73
N LEU A 142 15.34 7.62 3.02
CA LEU A 142 15.30 8.55 4.16
C LEU A 142 16.51 9.50 4.19
N ASP A 143 17.62 9.16 3.55
CA ASP A 143 18.83 9.99 3.54
C ASP A 143 18.59 11.35 2.85
N LEU A 144 17.64 11.41 1.90
CA LEU A 144 17.20 12.67 1.29
C LEU A 144 16.48 13.60 2.27
N LEU A 145 16.01 13.09 3.41
CA LEU A 145 15.31 13.87 4.45
C LEU A 145 16.23 14.27 5.61
N ILE A 146 17.45 13.71 5.69
CA ILE A 146 18.39 13.93 6.80
C ILE A 146 19.31 15.13 6.53
N THR A 147 19.60 15.43 5.25
CA THR A 147 20.47 16.54 4.83
C THR A 147 19.99 17.89 5.39
N ASP A 148 20.92 18.71 5.86
CA ASP A 148 20.62 19.98 6.53
C ASP A 148 19.92 20.99 5.62
N ASP A 149 19.03 21.79 6.22
CA ASP A 149 18.07 22.75 5.62
C ASP A 149 18.73 23.89 4.81
N GLY A 150 20.04 23.85 4.54
CA GLY A 150 20.77 24.86 3.77
C GLY A 150 21.52 24.34 2.53
N ASP A 151 21.67 23.02 2.39
CA ASP A 151 22.45 22.42 1.30
C ASP A 151 21.63 21.28 0.68
N VAL A 152 20.53 21.66 0.03
CA VAL A 152 19.74 20.75 -0.80
C VAL A 152 20.65 20.29 -1.92
N SER A 153 21.32 19.14 -1.72
CA SER A 153 22.14 18.46 -2.71
C SER A 153 21.46 18.54 -4.08
N GLU A 154 22.21 18.74 -5.17
CA GLU A 154 21.72 18.56 -6.55
C GLU A 154 20.88 17.27 -6.70
N THR A 155 21.20 16.23 -5.92
CA THR A 155 20.46 14.95 -5.88
C THR A 155 19.04 15.06 -5.30
N ALA A 156 18.78 16.00 -4.39
CA ALA A 156 17.47 16.23 -3.79
C ALA A 156 16.53 17.08 -4.68
N LYS A 157 17.09 17.73 -5.72
CA LYS A 157 16.32 18.47 -6.74
C LYS A 157 15.94 17.60 -7.96
N GLY A 158 16.49 16.40 -8.05
CA GLY A 158 16.22 15.46 -9.14
C GLY A 158 14.84 14.79 -9.07
N THR A 159 14.48 14.14 -10.17
CA THR A 159 13.25 13.35 -10.27
C THR A 159 13.41 12.01 -9.56
N ILE A 160 12.29 11.35 -9.23
CA ILE A 160 12.38 10.00 -8.67
C ILE A 160 13.06 9.02 -9.65
N GLY A 161 12.84 9.15 -10.95
CA GLY A 161 13.50 8.32 -11.98
C GLY A 161 15.03 8.42 -11.91
N GLU A 162 15.57 9.63 -11.86
CA GLU A 162 17.00 9.89 -11.72
C GLU A 162 17.57 9.31 -10.42
N TYR A 163 16.83 9.44 -9.31
CA TYR A 163 17.22 8.85 -8.03
C TYR A 163 17.33 7.32 -8.13
N LEU A 164 16.38 6.65 -8.79
CA LEU A 164 16.38 5.20 -8.92
C LEU A 164 17.55 4.70 -9.78
N GLU A 165 17.79 5.37 -10.91
CA GLU A 165 18.88 5.03 -11.83
C GLU A 165 20.25 5.23 -11.16
N LYS A 166 20.46 6.39 -10.54
CA LYS A 166 21.71 6.72 -9.83
C LYS A 166 22.06 5.72 -8.74
N ASN A 167 21.05 5.17 -8.05
CA ASN A 167 21.25 4.23 -6.95
C ASN A 167 21.16 2.75 -7.37
N GLY A 168 20.96 2.44 -8.66
CA GLY A 168 20.94 1.07 -9.17
C GLY A 168 19.77 0.23 -8.63
N TYR A 169 18.58 0.82 -8.51
CA TYR A 169 17.35 0.07 -8.21
C TYR A 169 16.90 -0.73 -9.44
N SER A 170 16.31 -1.90 -9.21
CA SER A 170 15.88 -2.80 -10.28
C SER A 170 14.63 -2.29 -11.02
N ASP A 171 14.50 -2.67 -12.30
CA ASP A 171 13.30 -2.44 -13.09
C ASP A 171 12.05 -3.07 -12.43
N ALA A 172 12.21 -4.20 -11.73
CA ALA A 172 11.11 -4.84 -11.00
C ALA A 172 10.60 -3.95 -9.86
N PHE A 173 11.49 -3.39 -9.05
CA PHE A 173 11.11 -2.43 -8.02
C PHE A 173 10.47 -1.17 -8.60
N ARG A 174 11.06 -0.60 -9.66
CA ARG A 174 10.52 0.59 -10.31
C ARG A 174 9.12 0.33 -10.86
N ASP A 175 8.98 -0.66 -11.74
CA ASP A 175 7.80 -0.85 -12.59
C ASP A 175 6.69 -1.62 -11.88
N ASP A 176 7.02 -2.53 -10.95
CA ASP A 176 6.05 -3.42 -10.31
C ASP A 176 5.70 -3.02 -8.86
N TYR A 177 6.39 -2.02 -8.29
CA TYR A 177 6.13 -1.51 -6.94
C TYR A 177 6.00 0.03 -6.88
N LEU A 178 7.10 0.76 -7.14
CA LEU A 178 7.16 2.19 -6.80
C LEU A 178 6.30 3.05 -7.72
N ILE A 179 6.36 2.81 -9.03
CA ILE A 179 5.52 3.51 -10.01
C ILE A 179 4.04 3.18 -9.77
N PRO A 180 3.61 1.90 -9.70
CA PRO A 180 2.22 1.57 -9.38
C PRO A 180 1.70 2.25 -8.11
N MET A 181 2.48 2.22 -7.02
CA MET A 181 2.09 2.83 -5.75
C MET A 181 1.94 4.35 -5.90
N THR A 182 2.93 5.02 -6.49
CA THR A 182 2.90 6.49 -6.63
C THR A 182 1.80 6.92 -7.61
N ALA A 183 1.63 6.20 -8.71
CA ALA A 183 0.60 6.44 -9.71
C ALA A 183 -0.81 6.25 -9.13
N ALA A 184 -1.01 5.24 -8.27
CA ALA A 184 -2.27 5.03 -7.55
C ALA A 184 -2.57 6.15 -6.54
N VAL A 185 -1.55 6.66 -5.85
CA VAL A 185 -1.69 7.70 -4.81
C VAL A 185 -2.07 9.06 -5.40
N TRP A 186 -1.49 9.44 -6.54
CA TRP A 186 -1.74 10.74 -7.20
C TRP A 186 -2.59 10.65 -8.46
N SER A 187 -3.17 9.49 -8.77
CA SER A 187 -4.01 9.28 -9.96
C SER A 187 -3.34 9.81 -11.24
N THR A 188 -2.02 9.66 -11.34
CA THR A 188 -1.19 10.29 -12.39
C THR A 188 -0.47 9.22 -13.18
N SER A 189 -0.46 9.36 -14.51
CA SER A 189 0.19 8.43 -15.44
C SER A 189 1.60 8.03 -14.98
N PRO A 190 1.98 6.74 -15.07
CA PRO A 190 3.31 6.22 -14.74
C PRO A 190 4.49 7.06 -15.25
N ASP A 191 4.44 7.50 -16.50
CA ASP A 191 5.51 8.28 -17.13
C ASP A 191 5.74 9.61 -16.41
N LYS A 192 4.68 10.41 -16.23
CA LYS A 192 4.74 11.68 -15.49
C LYS A 192 5.22 11.49 -14.06
N CYS A 193 4.75 10.43 -13.40
CA CYS A 193 5.21 10.10 -12.06
C CYS A 193 6.72 9.87 -11.99
N SER A 194 7.30 9.15 -12.95
CA SER A 194 8.74 8.85 -12.95
C SER A 194 9.62 10.01 -13.40
N LEU A 195 9.15 10.79 -14.39
CA LEU A 195 9.91 11.83 -15.09
C LEU A 195 9.74 13.23 -14.50
N GLU A 196 8.63 13.51 -13.82
CA GLU A 196 8.30 14.88 -13.39
C GLU A 196 8.21 15.02 -11.87
N PHE A 197 8.02 13.92 -11.13
CA PHE A 197 7.79 14.01 -9.70
C PHE A 197 9.11 14.23 -8.93
N PRO A 198 9.22 15.30 -8.11
CA PRO A 198 10.43 15.56 -7.33
C PRO A 198 10.68 14.45 -6.29
N ALA A 199 11.88 13.87 -6.28
CA ALA A 199 12.23 12.75 -5.40
C ALA A 199 12.05 13.09 -3.92
N LEU A 200 12.48 14.30 -3.52
CA LEU A 200 12.36 14.77 -2.14
C LEU A 200 10.90 14.85 -1.68
N THR A 201 10.02 15.42 -2.52
CA THR A 201 8.59 15.54 -2.23
C THR A 201 7.94 14.17 -2.09
N LEU A 202 8.26 13.24 -2.99
CA LEU A 202 7.74 11.87 -2.93
C LEU A 202 8.19 11.15 -1.65
N ILE A 203 9.48 11.20 -1.34
CA ILE A 203 10.04 10.48 -0.18
C ILE A 203 9.53 11.09 1.13
N ARG A 204 9.42 12.42 1.20
CA ARG A 204 8.79 13.10 2.34
C ARG A 204 7.35 12.62 2.52
N PHE A 205 6.59 12.56 1.43
CA PHE A 205 5.22 12.06 1.47
C PHE A 205 5.15 10.61 1.96
N LEU A 206 5.92 9.70 1.37
CA LEU A 206 5.92 8.28 1.74
C LEU A 206 6.36 8.09 3.20
N TRP A 207 7.29 8.91 3.69
CA TRP A 207 7.70 8.89 5.10
C TRP A 207 6.58 9.33 6.04
N ASN A 208 5.94 10.46 5.76
CA ASN A 208 4.83 10.99 6.56
C ASN A 208 3.63 10.02 6.60
N HIS A 209 3.33 9.36 5.48
CA HIS A 209 2.24 8.40 5.36
C HIS A 209 2.60 6.98 5.83
N HIS A 210 3.78 6.79 6.43
CA HIS A 210 4.24 5.50 6.94
C HIS A 210 4.34 4.40 5.86
N LEU A 211 4.54 4.80 4.60
CA LEU A 211 4.78 3.92 3.46
C LEU A 211 6.27 3.53 3.35
N LEU A 212 7.18 4.33 3.94
CA LEU A 212 8.60 3.97 4.15
C LEU A 212 8.81 3.37 5.54
N SER A 213 8.17 2.25 5.85
CA SER A 213 8.49 1.53 7.09
C SER A 213 8.36 0.02 6.94
N THR A 214 9.42 -0.67 7.38
CA THR A 214 9.50 -2.13 7.46
C THR A 214 9.27 -2.66 8.88
N VAL A 215 9.29 -1.79 9.91
CA VAL A 215 9.30 -2.22 11.32
C VAL A 215 8.40 -1.37 12.24
N ALA A 216 8.04 -0.13 11.86
CA ALA A 216 7.21 0.72 12.70
C ALA A 216 5.71 0.39 12.55
N ALA A 217 4.96 0.54 13.65
CA ALA A 217 3.50 0.46 13.62
C ALA A 217 2.95 1.45 12.59
N ARG A 218 2.07 0.97 11.71
CA ARG A 218 1.36 1.82 10.76
C ARG A 218 0.17 2.46 11.48
N PRO A 219 -0.06 3.77 11.33
CA PRO A 219 -1.23 4.41 11.89
C PRO A 219 -2.50 3.81 11.28
N PRO A 220 -3.60 3.72 12.05
CA PRO A 220 -4.85 3.19 11.55
C PRO A 220 -5.42 4.06 10.43
N TRP A 221 -5.94 3.39 9.41
CA TRP A 221 -6.75 4.02 8.38
C TRP A 221 -8.20 4.05 8.83
N LEU A 222 -8.90 5.13 8.51
CA LEU A 222 -10.29 5.38 8.88
C LEU A 222 -11.13 5.65 7.63
N THR A 223 -12.39 5.24 7.68
CA THR A 223 -13.44 5.64 6.73
C THR A 223 -14.62 6.25 7.48
N ILE A 224 -15.51 6.94 6.77
CA ILE A 224 -16.77 7.48 7.31
C ILE A 224 -17.89 6.48 6.99
N PRO A 225 -18.48 5.82 8.00
CA PRO A 225 -19.62 4.94 7.77
C PRO A 225 -20.76 5.67 7.07
N LEU A 226 -21.43 4.99 6.12
CA LEU A 226 -22.53 5.52 5.31
C LEU A 226 -22.14 6.66 4.34
N GLY A 227 -20.84 6.88 4.16
CA GLY A 227 -20.29 7.75 3.13
C GLY A 227 -19.87 9.12 3.61
N SER A 228 -18.84 9.65 2.94
CA SER A 228 -18.18 10.92 3.23
C SER A 228 -19.11 12.14 3.16
N GLN A 229 -20.23 12.08 2.42
CA GLN A 229 -21.26 13.14 2.42
C GLN A 229 -21.80 13.49 3.82
N ALA A 230 -21.65 12.61 4.82
CA ALA A 230 -22.14 12.81 6.17
C ALA A 230 -21.61 14.10 6.82
N TYR A 231 -20.33 14.44 6.62
CA TYR A 231 -19.78 15.65 7.23
C TYR A 231 -20.30 16.93 6.55
N ILE A 232 -20.58 16.89 5.24
CA ILE A 232 -21.20 18.01 4.54
C ILE A 232 -22.61 18.24 5.10
N LYS A 233 -23.39 17.18 5.27
CA LYS A 233 -24.72 17.27 5.92
C LYS A 233 -24.64 17.85 7.32
N ALA A 234 -23.61 17.49 8.10
CA ALA A 234 -23.38 18.04 9.43
C ALA A 234 -23.05 19.55 9.40
N VAL A 235 -22.22 20.01 8.46
CA VAL A 235 -21.89 21.44 8.30
C VAL A 235 -23.10 22.26 7.84
N MET A 236 -23.87 21.74 6.91
CA MET A 236 -25.01 22.44 6.33
C MET A 236 -26.23 22.48 7.25
N LYS A 237 -26.23 21.70 8.34
CA LYS A 237 -27.33 21.69 9.32
C LYS A 237 -27.50 23.07 9.95
N GLY A 238 -28.61 23.74 9.62
CA GLY A 238 -28.93 25.08 10.10
C GLY A 238 -28.25 26.22 9.35
N PHE A 239 -27.54 25.93 8.24
CA PHE A 239 -26.99 26.98 7.38
C PHE A 239 -28.11 27.60 6.51
N PRO A 240 -28.15 28.93 6.32
CA PRO A 240 -29.18 29.58 5.53
C PRO A 240 -29.17 29.11 4.07
N SER A 241 -30.28 28.56 3.58
CA SER A 241 -30.37 28.04 2.20
C SER A 241 -30.22 29.14 1.15
N ASN A 242 -30.64 30.37 1.45
CA ASN A 242 -30.47 31.54 0.59
C ASN A 242 -29.02 32.05 0.47
N HIS A 243 -28.08 31.44 1.19
CA HIS A 243 -26.64 31.72 1.10
C HIS A 243 -25.87 30.64 0.33
N VAL A 244 -26.57 29.65 -0.23
CA VAL A 244 -26.01 28.53 -1.00
C VAL A 244 -26.50 28.64 -2.43
N PHE A 245 -25.57 28.83 -3.38
CA PHE A 245 -25.87 28.95 -4.80
C PHE A 245 -25.28 27.77 -5.57
N LEU A 246 -26.11 26.77 -5.87
CA LEU A 246 -25.78 25.64 -6.75
C LEU A 246 -26.02 26.02 -8.21
N ASN A 247 -25.45 25.28 -9.15
CA ASN A 247 -25.53 25.57 -10.59
C ASN A 247 -25.15 27.02 -10.93
N THR A 248 -24.25 27.62 -10.15
CA THR A 248 -23.88 29.03 -10.24
C THR A 248 -22.37 29.16 -10.45
N PRO A 249 -21.86 28.79 -11.64
CA PRO A 249 -20.45 28.89 -11.93
C PRO A 249 -20.00 30.36 -11.96
N VAL A 250 -18.92 30.63 -11.22
CA VAL A 250 -18.23 31.93 -11.23
C VAL A 250 -17.24 31.92 -12.38
N ILE A 251 -17.36 32.90 -13.28
CA ILE A 251 -16.57 32.95 -14.52
C ILE A 251 -15.35 33.88 -14.39
N SER A 252 -15.45 34.96 -13.61
CA SER A 252 -14.33 35.86 -13.40
C SER A 252 -14.45 36.70 -12.13
N LEU A 253 -13.32 37.22 -11.64
CA LEU A 253 -13.23 38.20 -10.57
C LEU A 253 -12.57 39.50 -11.04
N THR A 254 -13.08 40.63 -10.56
CA THR A 254 -12.46 41.95 -10.68
C THR A 254 -12.39 42.64 -9.32
N ASN A 255 -11.42 43.53 -9.13
CA ASN A 255 -11.39 44.42 -7.96
C ASN A 255 -12.06 45.74 -8.29
N GLU A 256 -12.84 46.26 -7.35
CA GLU A 256 -13.39 47.61 -7.38
C GLU A 256 -12.37 48.61 -6.81
N GLU A 257 -12.55 49.90 -7.09
CA GLU A 257 -11.68 50.98 -6.59
C GLU A 257 -11.65 51.07 -5.05
N ASP A 258 -12.73 50.65 -4.37
CA ASP A 258 -12.84 50.63 -2.92
C ASP A 258 -12.19 49.39 -2.26
N GLY A 259 -11.53 48.54 -3.05
CA GLY A 259 -10.84 47.34 -2.60
C GLY A 259 -11.74 46.10 -2.46
N LYS A 260 -13.05 46.21 -2.71
CA LYS A 260 -13.95 45.06 -2.77
C LYS A 260 -13.73 44.23 -4.03
N VAL A 261 -14.27 43.01 -4.02
CA VAL A 261 -14.16 42.08 -5.13
C VAL A 261 -15.53 41.84 -5.74
N ARG A 262 -15.64 42.03 -7.05
CA ARG A 262 -16.82 41.70 -7.85
C ARG A 262 -16.68 40.30 -8.42
N LEU A 263 -17.63 39.44 -8.08
CA LEU A 263 -17.87 38.14 -8.70
C LEU A 263 -18.74 38.33 -9.94
N ASN A 264 -18.29 37.86 -11.09
CA ASN A 264 -19.10 37.74 -12.29
C ASN A 264 -19.56 36.28 -12.46
N LEU A 265 -20.86 36.10 -12.65
CA LEU A 265 -21.51 34.80 -12.77
C LEU A 265 -21.81 34.48 -14.24
N HIS A 266 -21.96 33.19 -14.55
CA HIS A 266 -22.23 32.75 -15.92
C HIS A 266 -23.57 33.25 -16.50
N ASP A 267 -24.55 33.57 -15.66
CA ASP A 267 -25.83 34.15 -16.08
C ASP A 267 -25.74 35.64 -16.46
N GLY A 268 -24.54 36.23 -16.42
CA GLY A 268 -24.28 37.65 -16.69
C GLY A 268 -24.52 38.57 -15.49
N SER A 269 -25.01 38.06 -14.37
CA SER A 269 -25.15 38.85 -13.15
C SER A 269 -23.80 39.00 -12.43
N SER A 270 -23.68 40.04 -11.60
CA SER A 270 -22.50 40.26 -10.76
C SER A 270 -22.87 40.58 -9.32
N ARG A 271 -21.97 40.24 -8.38
CA ARG A 271 -22.17 40.47 -6.95
C ARG A 271 -20.87 40.95 -6.32
N VAL A 272 -20.96 41.91 -5.42
CA VAL A 272 -19.79 42.50 -4.73
C VAL A 272 -19.67 41.94 -3.31
N PHE A 273 -18.44 41.64 -2.92
CA PHE A 273 -18.04 41.08 -1.63
C PHE A 273 -16.82 41.80 -1.09
N ASP A 274 -16.69 41.87 0.24
CA ASP A 274 -15.52 42.44 0.90
C ASP A 274 -14.33 41.47 0.87
N HIS A 275 -14.59 40.18 0.67
CA HIS A 275 -13.57 39.14 0.58
C HIS A 275 -14.06 37.96 -0.25
N VAL A 276 -13.17 37.34 -1.04
CA VAL A 276 -13.45 36.15 -1.83
C VAL A 276 -12.44 35.06 -1.51
N ILE A 277 -12.93 33.85 -1.21
CA ILE A 277 -12.13 32.65 -1.07
C ILE A 277 -12.36 31.79 -2.32
N LEU A 278 -11.33 31.67 -3.16
CA LEU A 278 -11.31 30.73 -4.27
C LEU A 278 -10.90 29.36 -3.71
N ALA A 279 -11.89 28.49 -3.53
CA ALA A 279 -11.76 27.13 -3.00
C ALA A 279 -11.90 26.06 -4.09
N THR A 280 -11.44 26.39 -5.30
CA THR A 280 -11.45 25.56 -6.51
C THR A 280 -10.08 24.91 -6.77
N HIS A 281 -9.96 24.14 -7.86
CA HIS A 281 -8.65 23.71 -8.36
C HIS A 281 -7.79 24.92 -8.76
N GLY A 282 -6.46 24.77 -8.75
CA GLY A 282 -5.53 25.89 -8.93
C GLY A 282 -5.60 26.51 -10.34
N ASP A 283 -5.79 25.68 -11.36
CA ASP A 283 -6.04 26.08 -12.74
C ASP A 283 -7.40 26.78 -12.90
N GLN A 284 -8.45 26.27 -12.26
CA GLN A 284 -9.76 26.92 -12.24
C GLN A 284 -9.68 28.29 -11.54
N ALA A 285 -9.00 28.36 -10.39
CA ALA A 285 -8.76 29.61 -9.68
C ALA A 285 -8.00 30.61 -10.56
N TYR A 286 -6.96 30.14 -11.28
CA TYR A 286 -6.22 30.97 -12.23
C TYR A 286 -7.11 31.48 -13.37
N SER A 287 -7.93 30.61 -13.98
CA SER A 287 -8.86 30.97 -15.04
C SER A 287 -9.84 32.07 -14.58
N ILE A 288 -10.35 31.97 -13.36
CA ILE A 288 -11.28 32.94 -12.77
C ILE A 288 -10.62 34.32 -12.57
N ILE A 289 -9.35 34.37 -12.16
CA ILE A 289 -8.66 35.64 -11.94
C ILE A 289 -7.93 36.16 -13.18
N GLN A 290 -7.81 35.37 -14.25
CA GLN A 290 -6.84 35.58 -15.32
C GLN A 290 -6.85 37.00 -15.90
N ALA A 291 -8.06 37.55 -16.12
CA ALA A 291 -8.25 38.88 -16.68
C ALA A 291 -7.81 40.02 -15.73
N SER A 292 -7.86 39.81 -14.41
CA SER A 292 -7.50 40.80 -13.39
C SER A 292 -6.21 40.48 -12.63
N ALA A 293 -5.52 39.39 -12.99
CA ALA A 293 -4.33 38.92 -12.29
C ALA A 293 -3.14 39.87 -12.50
N ASN A 294 -2.43 40.18 -11.41
CA ASN A 294 -1.13 40.85 -11.50
C ASN A 294 -0.02 39.88 -11.95
N GLU A 295 1.17 40.39 -12.24
CA GLU A 295 2.27 39.55 -12.76
C GLU A 295 2.70 38.45 -11.79
N THR A 296 2.76 38.73 -10.49
CA THR A 296 3.09 37.73 -9.46
C THR A 296 2.04 36.62 -9.38
N GLU A 297 0.75 36.98 -9.46
CA GLU A 297 -0.35 36.02 -9.51
C GLU A 297 -0.28 35.16 -10.78
N LYS A 298 0.03 35.75 -11.94
CA LYS A 298 0.20 34.98 -13.19
C LYS A 298 1.36 33.99 -13.08
N GLU A 299 2.51 34.45 -12.57
CA GLU A 299 3.70 33.63 -12.40
C GLU A 299 3.43 32.41 -11.50
N ILE A 300 2.77 32.62 -10.35
CA ILE A 300 2.49 31.57 -9.38
C ILE A 300 1.34 30.67 -9.87
N MET A 301 0.19 31.25 -10.18
CA MET A 301 -1.05 30.51 -10.40
C MET A 301 -1.06 29.73 -11.73
N SER A 302 -0.30 30.17 -12.73
CA SER A 302 -0.22 29.46 -14.03
C SER A 302 0.47 28.09 -13.94
N THR A 303 1.23 27.83 -12.87
CA THR A 303 1.97 26.58 -12.66
C THR A 303 1.09 25.42 -12.18
N PHE A 304 -0.04 25.72 -11.55
CA PHE A 304 -0.97 24.70 -11.06
C PHE A 304 -1.81 24.18 -12.23
N LYS A 305 -1.70 22.89 -12.49
CA LYS A 305 -2.44 22.16 -13.51
C LYS A 305 -3.12 20.95 -12.91
N CYS A 306 -4.20 20.50 -13.50
CA CYS A 306 -4.84 19.24 -13.14
C CYS A 306 -4.82 18.22 -14.28
N SER A 307 -5.02 16.95 -13.94
CA SER A 307 -5.35 15.87 -14.86
C SER A 307 -6.75 15.37 -14.61
N GLU A 308 -7.49 15.15 -15.69
CA GLU A 308 -8.82 14.54 -15.62
C GLU A 308 -8.72 13.02 -15.46
N ASN A 309 -9.59 12.46 -14.62
CA ASN A 309 -9.69 11.04 -14.34
C ASN A 309 -11.16 10.64 -14.23
N THR A 310 -11.52 9.48 -14.79
CA THR A 310 -12.88 8.95 -14.72
C THR A 310 -12.98 7.86 -13.68
N ALA A 311 -13.88 8.00 -12.72
CA ALA A 311 -14.25 6.94 -11.78
C ALA A 311 -15.55 6.27 -12.21
N VAL A 312 -15.56 4.94 -12.24
CA VAL A 312 -16.72 4.12 -12.60
C VAL A 312 -17.11 3.26 -11.42
N LEU A 313 -18.37 3.36 -10.96
CA LEU A 313 -18.95 2.49 -9.94
C LEU A 313 -19.59 1.28 -10.64
N HIS A 314 -19.14 0.07 -10.33
CA HIS A 314 -19.61 -1.16 -10.98
C HIS A 314 -19.40 -2.43 -10.13
N SER A 315 -19.77 -3.59 -10.69
CA SER A 315 -19.51 -4.93 -10.14
C SER A 315 -18.74 -5.87 -11.08
N ASP A 316 -18.18 -5.35 -12.19
CA ASP A 316 -17.37 -6.12 -13.15
C ASP A 316 -16.02 -6.61 -12.56
N LEU A 317 -15.87 -7.93 -12.41
CA LEU A 317 -14.66 -8.59 -11.92
C LEU A 317 -13.51 -8.63 -12.93
N SER A 318 -13.73 -8.29 -14.20
CA SER A 318 -12.66 -8.23 -15.20
C SER A 318 -11.64 -7.11 -14.92
N LEU A 319 -12.00 -6.16 -14.04
CA LEU A 319 -11.15 -5.07 -13.55
C LEU A 319 -10.53 -5.37 -12.16
N MET A 320 -10.58 -6.64 -11.72
CA MET A 320 -9.91 -7.12 -10.50
C MET A 320 -8.77 -8.09 -10.84
N PRO A 321 -7.80 -8.30 -9.92
CA PRO A 321 -6.81 -9.36 -10.06
C PRO A 321 -7.48 -10.72 -10.24
N ARG A 322 -6.85 -11.61 -11.04
CA ARG A 322 -7.36 -12.96 -11.29
C ARG A 322 -7.30 -13.82 -10.04
N SER A 323 -6.23 -13.69 -9.25
CA SER A 323 -6.12 -14.36 -7.97
C SER A 323 -6.85 -13.56 -6.89
N GLU A 324 -7.88 -14.16 -6.29
CA GLU A 324 -8.55 -13.57 -5.12
C GLU A 324 -7.58 -13.35 -3.94
N LEU A 325 -6.48 -14.10 -3.86
CA LEU A 325 -5.42 -13.87 -2.86
C LEU A 325 -4.67 -12.54 -3.06
N ALA A 326 -4.73 -11.96 -4.26
CA ALA A 326 -4.15 -10.66 -4.56
C ALA A 326 -5.14 -9.50 -4.32
N TRP A 327 -6.42 -9.80 -4.07
CA TRP A 327 -7.43 -8.78 -3.84
C TRP A 327 -7.05 -7.95 -2.63
N SER A 328 -6.97 -6.65 -2.87
CA SER A 328 -6.60 -5.65 -1.89
C SER A 328 -7.64 -4.55 -1.90
N SER A 329 -7.57 -3.63 -0.94
CA SER A 329 -8.38 -2.41 -0.95
C SER A 329 -8.18 -1.66 -2.27
N TRP A 330 -6.94 -1.58 -2.73
CA TRP A 330 -6.51 -0.86 -3.93
C TRP A 330 -5.79 -1.83 -4.87
N ASN A 331 -6.32 -2.01 -6.09
CA ASN A 331 -5.80 -2.98 -7.06
C ASN A 331 -5.35 -2.24 -8.32
N TYR A 332 -4.03 -2.09 -8.47
CA TYR A 332 -3.46 -1.43 -9.63
C TYR A 332 -3.37 -2.40 -10.81
N MET A 333 -4.04 -2.07 -11.90
CA MET A 333 -4.14 -2.89 -13.10
C MET A 333 -3.27 -2.27 -14.19
N THR A 334 -2.37 -3.05 -14.77
CA THR A 334 -1.45 -2.54 -15.81
C THR A 334 -1.09 -3.60 -16.84
N LYS A 335 -0.53 -3.16 -17.98
CA LYS A 335 -0.02 -4.03 -19.05
C LYS A 335 1.46 -3.73 -19.27
N SER A 336 2.21 -4.74 -19.68
CA SER A 336 3.58 -4.59 -20.14
C SER A 336 3.60 -3.83 -21.46
N SER A 337 4.61 -2.99 -21.61
CA SER A 337 4.88 -2.29 -22.87
C SER A 337 5.10 -3.29 -24.02
N PRO A 338 4.43 -3.14 -25.18
CA PRO A 338 4.85 -3.84 -26.37
C PRO A 338 6.30 -3.45 -26.73
N LEU A 339 7.10 -4.39 -27.22
CA LEU A 339 8.46 -4.16 -27.75
C LEU A 339 8.53 -3.07 -28.84
N THR A 340 7.39 -2.61 -29.36
CA THR A 340 7.24 -1.59 -30.41
C THR A 340 6.63 -0.26 -29.93
N GLY A 341 6.45 -0.04 -28.62
CA GLY A 341 6.15 1.28 -28.05
C GLY A 341 4.70 1.55 -27.63
N LYS A 342 4.57 2.41 -26.60
CA LYS A 342 3.44 3.25 -26.13
C LYS A 342 1.99 2.71 -26.22
N GLY A 343 1.79 1.41 -26.06
CA GLY A 343 0.43 0.85 -25.93
C GLY A 343 -0.06 0.88 -24.47
N ASN A 344 -0.78 1.94 -24.07
CA ASN A 344 -1.47 2.09 -22.76
C ASN A 344 -0.62 2.01 -21.48
N ILE A 345 0.66 2.39 -21.55
CA ILE A 345 1.54 2.55 -20.36
C ILE A 345 1.22 3.87 -19.64
N ASP A 346 0.56 4.79 -20.34
CA ASP A 346 0.34 6.18 -19.91
C ASP A 346 -0.95 6.35 -19.08
N GLN A 347 -1.69 5.28 -18.79
CA GLN A 347 -2.95 5.33 -18.02
C GLN A 347 -2.81 4.57 -16.70
N VAL A 348 -3.09 5.26 -15.59
CA VAL A 348 -3.35 4.63 -14.30
C VAL A 348 -4.65 3.89 -14.40
N SER A 349 -4.72 2.63 -14.01
CA SER A 349 -6.00 1.95 -13.80
C SER A 349 -6.00 1.36 -12.40
N LEU A 350 -6.95 1.80 -11.58
CA LEU A 350 -6.97 1.47 -10.16
C LEU A 350 -8.38 1.09 -9.74
N THR A 351 -8.55 -0.13 -9.25
CA THR A 351 -9.84 -0.60 -8.73
C THR A 351 -9.84 -0.59 -7.21
N TYR A 352 -10.71 0.24 -6.64
CA TYR A 352 -11.04 0.26 -5.22
C TYR A 352 -12.07 -0.82 -4.90
N ASN A 353 -11.74 -1.70 -3.96
CA ASN A 353 -12.68 -2.67 -3.43
C ASN A 353 -13.44 -2.06 -2.24
N MET A 354 -14.69 -1.64 -2.49
CA MET A 354 -15.50 -0.93 -1.51
C MET A 354 -16.08 -1.86 -0.44
N ASN A 355 -16.14 -3.17 -0.71
CA ASN A 355 -16.47 -4.15 0.31
C ASN A 355 -15.44 -4.13 1.44
N ILE A 356 -14.16 -3.98 1.10
CA ILE A 356 -13.07 -3.86 2.09
C ILE A 356 -13.06 -2.44 2.69
N LEU A 357 -12.99 -1.40 1.84
CA LEU A 357 -12.76 -0.02 2.28
C LEU A 357 -13.90 0.59 3.10
N GLN A 358 -15.16 0.24 2.80
CA GLN A 358 -16.34 0.77 3.49
C GLN A 358 -17.09 -0.30 4.28
N HIS A 359 -16.54 -1.51 4.38
CA HIS A 359 -17.18 -2.65 5.05
C HIS A 359 -18.57 -2.98 4.46
N ILE A 360 -18.73 -2.82 3.14
CA ILE A 360 -20.00 -3.11 2.47
C ILE A 360 -20.18 -4.65 2.39
N PRO A 361 -21.24 -5.23 2.99
CA PRO A 361 -21.40 -6.68 3.06
C PRO A 361 -21.52 -7.31 1.67
N ARG A 362 -20.52 -8.11 1.29
CA ARG A 362 -20.43 -8.76 -0.02
C ARG A 362 -21.55 -9.77 -0.26
N ASP A 363 -22.03 -10.43 0.79
CA ASP A 363 -23.15 -11.37 0.76
C ASP A 363 -24.50 -10.71 0.42
N VAL A 364 -24.65 -9.42 0.75
CA VAL A 364 -25.88 -8.64 0.50
C VAL A 364 -25.81 -7.87 -0.82
N PHE A 365 -24.67 -7.26 -1.13
CA PHE A 365 -24.51 -6.35 -2.26
C PHE A 365 -23.73 -6.92 -3.43
N GLY A 366 -23.11 -8.08 -3.28
CA GLY A 366 -22.11 -8.59 -4.21
C GLY A 366 -20.82 -7.77 -4.16
N ASP A 367 -20.08 -7.82 -5.27
CA ASP A 367 -18.84 -7.05 -5.45
C ASP A 367 -19.17 -5.59 -5.75
N VAL A 368 -18.72 -4.69 -4.89
CA VAL A 368 -18.92 -3.24 -5.03
C VAL A 368 -17.57 -2.61 -5.30
N LEU A 369 -17.36 -2.16 -6.53
CA LEU A 369 -16.07 -1.72 -7.03
C LEU A 369 -16.16 -0.31 -7.58
N VAL A 370 -15.12 0.49 -7.35
CA VAL A 370 -14.92 1.76 -8.03
C VAL A 370 -13.60 1.69 -8.79
N THR A 371 -13.65 1.71 -10.13
CA THR A 371 -12.43 1.74 -10.94
C THR A 371 -12.18 3.13 -11.50
N LEU A 372 -11.00 3.65 -11.18
CA LEU A 372 -10.44 4.84 -11.79
C LEU A 372 -9.77 4.45 -13.11
N ASN A 373 -10.13 5.14 -14.19
CA ASN A 373 -9.54 5.02 -15.52
C ASN A 373 -9.37 3.55 -15.95
N PRO A 374 -10.49 2.84 -16.17
CA PRO A 374 -10.47 1.40 -16.40
C PRO A 374 -9.66 1.03 -17.67
N LEU A 375 -8.82 0.00 -17.61
CA LEU A 375 -7.98 -0.47 -18.75
C LEU A 375 -8.78 -0.84 -20.00
N HIS A 376 -10.03 -1.21 -19.80
CA HIS A 376 -11.06 -1.48 -20.79
C HIS A 376 -12.40 -1.11 -20.16
N ASP A 377 -13.38 -0.70 -20.96
CA ASP A 377 -14.69 -0.34 -20.41
C ASP A 377 -15.35 -1.55 -19.70
N PRO A 378 -15.86 -1.36 -18.47
CA PRO A 378 -16.59 -2.41 -17.76
C PRO A 378 -17.89 -2.77 -18.48
N ASP A 379 -18.38 -4.01 -18.26
CA ASP A 379 -19.68 -4.44 -18.80
C ASP A 379 -20.78 -3.42 -18.42
N PRO A 380 -21.43 -2.77 -19.41
CA PRO A 380 -22.46 -1.76 -19.17
C PRO A 380 -23.59 -2.22 -18.23
N LYS A 381 -23.87 -3.53 -18.15
CA LYS A 381 -24.91 -4.08 -17.27
C LYS A 381 -24.52 -4.04 -15.78
N THR A 382 -23.24 -3.93 -15.48
CA THR A 382 -22.70 -3.90 -14.11
C THR A 382 -22.45 -2.48 -13.61
N VAL A 383 -22.44 -1.50 -14.50
CA VAL A 383 -22.16 -0.09 -14.19
C VAL A 383 -23.37 0.57 -13.54
N GLN A 384 -23.13 1.27 -12.43
CA GLN A 384 -24.16 2.02 -11.70
C GLN A 384 -23.88 3.53 -11.65
N GLY A 385 -22.66 3.97 -11.98
CA GLY A 385 -22.32 5.39 -12.02
C GLY A 385 -21.00 5.66 -12.72
N ARG A 386 -20.87 6.85 -13.32
CA ARG A 386 -19.64 7.38 -13.90
C ARG A 386 -19.46 8.83 -13.45
N TYR A 387 -18.26 9.16 -13.02
CA TYR A 387 -17.93 10.47 -12.45
C TYR A 387 -16.59 10.93 -13.01
N SER A 388 -16.48 12.19 -13.40
CA SER A 388 -15.20 12.80 -13.77
C SER A 388 -14.65 13.60 -12.59
N TYR A 389 -13.35 13.44 -12.33
CA TYR A 389 -12.61 14.13 -11.29
C TYR A 389 -11.30 14.69 -11.83
N GLU A 390 -10.90 15.82 -11.29
CA GLU A 390 -9.61 16.45 -11.57
C GLU A 390 -8.66 16.23 -10.39
N HIS A 391 -7.39 15.86 -10.69
CA HIS A 391 -6.33 15.70 -9.69
C HIS A 391 -5.18 16.67 -9.97
N PRO A 392 -4.61 17.34 -8.96
CA PRO A 392 -3.47 18.25 -9.16
C PRO A 392 -2.23 17.52 -9.69
N LEU A 393 -1.53 18.14 -10.63
CA LEU A 393 -0.24 17.69 -11.14
C LEU A 393 0.91 18.31 -10.35
N TYR A 394 1.79 17.45 -9.83
CA TYR A 394 2.93 17.82 -8.99
C TYR A 394 4.22 17.91 -9.80
N THR A 395 4.43 19.05 -10.45
CA THR A 395 5.67 19.37 -11.13
C THR A 395 6.64 20.12 -10.20
N PRO A 396 7.94 20.17 -10.49
CA PRO A 396 8.89 20.96 -9.71
C PRO A 396 8.49 22.44 -9.65
N ALA A 397 7.91 22.98 -10.74
CA ALA A 397 7.41 24.34 -10.80
C ALA A 397 6.22 24.57 -9.86
N ALA A 398 5.26 23.64 -9.82
CA ALA A 398 4.11 23.72 -8.91
C ALA A 398 4.55 23.68 -7.44
N VAL A 399 5.53 22.84 -7.08
CA VAL A 399 6.08 22.76 -5.71
C VAL A 399 6.78 24.08 -5.32
N GLN A 400 7.57 24.67 -6.22
CA GLN A 400 8.18 25.99 -5.97
C GLN A 400 7.13 27.10 -5.82
N ALA A 401 6.06 27.05 -6.62
CA ALA A 401 4.97 28.01 -6.53
C ALA A 401 4.20 27.90 -5.20
N GLN A 402 4.11 26.70 -4.59
CA GLN A 402 3.49 26.52 -3.27
C GLN A 402 4.21 27.33 -2.17
N GLU A 403 5.55 27.36 -2.18
CA GLU A 403 6.35 28.13 -1.22
C GLU A 403 6.08 29.64 -1.34
N ARG A 404 5.75 30.09 -2.55
CA ARG A 404 5.49 31.50 -2.90
C ARG A 404 4.05 31.94 -2.70
N LEU A 405 3.12 31.06 -2.33
CA LEU A 405 1.70 31.41 -2.17
C LEU A 405 1.45 32.58 -1.21
N HIS A 406 2.31 32.74 -0.20
CA HIS A 406 2.22 33.86 0.76
C HIS A 406 2.40 35.25 0.10
N GLU A 407 3.01 35.32 -1.09
CA GLU A 407 3.17 36.55 -1.87
C GLU A 407 1.82 37.09 -2.36
N ILE A 408 0.85 36.21 -2.65
CA ILE A 408 -0.44 36.57 -3.28
C ILE A 408 -1.64 36.46 -2.33
N GLN A 409 -1.53 35.72 -1.24
CA GLN A 409 -2.63 35.51 -0.30
C GLN A 409 -3.13 36.82 0.33
N ASN A 410 -4.43 37.08 0.18
CA ASN A 410 -5.14 38.20 0.80
C ASN A 410 -4.51 39.60 0.55
N LYS A 411 -3.86 39.80 -0.61
CA LYS A 411 -3.30 41.11 -0.97
C LYS A 411 -4.33 42.09 -1.51
N ARG A 412 -5.38 41.57 -2.16
CA ARG A 412 -6.45 42.35 -2.80
C ARG A 412 -7.85 41.82 -2.49
N GLY A 413 -8.07 41.32 -1.27
CA GLY A 413 -9.36 40.75 -0.84
C GLY A 413 -9.67 39.37 -1.44
N ILE A 414 -8.69 38.71 -2.08
CA ILE A 414 -8.81 37.37 -2.65
C ILE A 414 -7.89 36.43 -1.87
N SER A 415 -8.39 35.25 -1.52
CA SER A 415 -7.61 34.17 -0.90
C SER A 415 -7.79 32.89 -1.69
N TYR A 416 -6.73 32.09 -1.75
CA TYR A 416 -6.69 30.84 -2.50
C TYR A 416 -6.65 29.65 -1.53
N ALA A 417 -7.51 28.68 -1.70
CA ALA A 417 -7.57 27.47 -0.89
C ALA A 417 -7.86 26.26 -1.79
N GLY A 418 -7.30 25.11 -1.44
CA GLY A 418 -7.46 23.90 -2.21
C GLY A 418 -6.41 22.85 -1.88
N ALA A 419 -6.69 21.60 -2.26
CA ALA A 419 -5.77 20.48 -2.01
C ALA A 419 -4.41 20.68 -2.69
N TRP A 420 -4.40 21.38 -3.83
CA TRP A 420 -3.21 21.76 -4.59
C TRP A 420 -2.24 22.70 -3.85
N THR A 421 -2.62 23.23 -2.68
CA THR A 421 -1.73 24.07 -1.85
C THR A 421 -0.66 23.26 -1.09
N LYS A 422 -0.80 21.92 -1.05
CA LYS A 422 0.19 20.96 -0.51
C LYS A 422 0.16 19.66 -1.33
N TYR A 423 0.08 18.47 -0.72
CA TYR A 423 0.24 17.17 -1.39
C TYR A 423 -0.98 16.67 -2.19
N GLY A 424 -2.13 17.37 -2.13
CA GLY A 424 -3.28 17.06 -2.97
C GLY A 424 -4.35 16.22 -2.27
N PHE A 425 -4.20 16.02 -0.96
CA PHE A 425 -5.10 15.21 -0.17
C PHE A 425 -6.24 16.02 0.43
N HIS A 426 -7.23 15.31 0.98
CA HIS A 426 -8.39 15.95 1.58
C HIS A 426 -8.01 16.79 2.80
N GLU A 427 -7.06 16.35 3.63
CA GLU A 427 -6.52 17.16 4.74
C GLU A 427 -5.90 18.45 4.23
N ASP A 428 -5.15 18.42 3.12
CA ASP A 428 -4.50 19.60 2.57
C ASP A 428 -5.53 20.65 2.14
N GLY A 429 -6.56 20.20 1.42
CA GLY A 429 -7.66 21.06 1.01
C GLY A 429 -8.43 21.59 2.22
N PHE A 430 -8.85 20.71 3.12
CA PHE A 430 -9.60 21.06 4.32
C PHE A 430 -8.84 22.07 5.19
N SER A 431 -7.56 21.78 5.48
CA SER A 431 -6.69 22.65 6.28
C SER A 431 -6.42 23.99 5.60
N SER A 432 -6.30 24.03 4.27
CA SER A 432 -6.13 25.31 3.55
C SER A 432 -7.33 26.23 3.72
N GLY A 433 -8.56 25.68 3.70
CA GLY A 433 -9.79 26.43 3.94
C GLY A 433 -9.90 26.94 5.38
N LEU A 434 -9.58 26.09 6.37
CA LEU A 434 -9.51 26.50 7.78
C LEU A 434 -8.48 27.60 8.00
N ARG A 435 -7.32 27.49 7.37
CA ARG A 435 -6.22 28.46 7.48
C ARG A 435 -6.64 29.82 6.95
N VAL A 436 -7.23 29.89 5.75
CA VAL A 436 -7.75 31.15 5.19
C VAL A 436 -8.81 31.77 6.11
N ALA A 437 -9.77 30.97 6.61
CA ALA A 437 -10.80 31.47 7.52
C ALA A 437 -10.19 32.02 8.82
N LYS A 438 -9.21 31.33 9.40
CA LYS A 438 -8.53 31.73 10.65
C LYS A 438 -7.64 32.95 10.45
N GLU A 439 -6.74 32.93 9.48
CA GLU A 439 -5.67 33.93 9.33
C GLU A 439 -6.17 35.21 8.65
N HIS A 440 -7.04 35.11 7.65
CA HIS A 440 -7.47 36.28 6.87
C HIS A 440 -8.77 36.90 7.37
N LEU A 441 -9.60 36.11 8.07
CA LEU A 441 -10.93 36.50 8.53
C LEU A 441 -11.12 36.31 10.04
N GLY A 442 -10.12 35.86 10.78
CA GLY A 442 -10.16 35.80 12.25
C GLY A 442 -11.11 34.74 12.83
N ALA A 443 -11.44 33.70 12.06
CA ALA A 443 -12.25 32.59 12.56
C ALA A 443 -11.56 31.88 13.73
N LYS A 444 -12.34 31.53 14.77
CA LYS A 444 -11.84 30.78 15.93
C LYS A 444 -12.20 29.31 15.79
N LEU A 445 -11.18 28.47 15.72
CA LEU A 445 -11.34 27.02 15.67
C LEU A 445 -11.53 26.46 17.09
N PRO A 446 -12.35 25.41 17.27
CA PRO A 446 -12.57 24.77 18.57
C PRO A 446 -11.43 23.83 18.98
N PHE A 447 -10.41 23.68 18.14
CA PHE A 447 -9.21 22.87 18.36
C PHE A 447 -7.99 23.60 17.83
N GLU A 448 -6.80 23.15 18.24
CA GLU A 448 -5.54 23.67 17.73
C GLU A 448 -5.32 23.22 16.28
N PHE A 449 -4.99 24.19 15.42
CA PHE A 449 -4.66 23.90 14.03
C PHE A 449 -3.27 23.27 13.94
N VAL A 450 -3.18 22.11 13.28
CA VAL A 450 -1.92 21.35 13.15
C VAL A 450 -1.44 21.39 11.70
N ASP A 451 -0.16 21.68 11.47
CA ASP A 451 0.43 21.55 10.14
C ASP A 451 0.81 20.09 9.85
N SER A 452 0.03 19.43 8.98
CA SER A 452 0.24 18.04 8.57
C SER A 452 1.52 17.78 7.75
N THR A 453 2.20 18.84 7.28
CA THR A 453 3.39 18.73 6.40
C THR A 453 4.55 17.98 7.06
N PHE A 454 4.66 18.11 8.39
CA PHE A 454 5.71 17.48 9.20
C PHE A 454 5.10 16.65 10.34
N SER A 455 4.06 15.88 10.03
CA SER A 455 3.37 15.01 11.00
C SER A 455 4.30 14.02 11.72
N ARG A 456 5.43 13.63 11.09
CA ARG A 456 6.49 12.79 11.71
C ARG A 456 7.76 13.57 12.08
N GLY A 457 7.68 14.90 12.15
CA GLY A 457 8.82 15.78 12.33
C GLY A 457 9.52 16.15 11.01
N LYS A 458 10.62 16.91 11.12
CA LYS A 458 11.37 17.41 9.95
C LYS A 458 12.42 16.42 9.45
N LYS A 459 12.96 15.58 10.32
CA LYS A 459 14.04 14.63 9.98
C LYS A 459 13.75 13.27 10.59
N PRO A 460 14.02 12.17 9.87
CA PRO A 460 13.92 10.84 10.43
C PRO A 460 15.06 10.58 11.42
N GLU A 461 14.72 10.01 12.57
CA GLU A 461 15.70 9.51 13.54
C GLU A 461 15.92 8.01 13.31
N LEU A 462 17.17 7.63 13.05
CA LEU A 462 17.55 6.24 12.79
C LEU A 462 17.98 5.56 14.09
N LEU A 463 17.25 4.51 14.47
CA LEU A 463 17.59 3.70 15.64
C LEU A 463 18.78 2.77 15.35
N LEU A 464 19.34 2.17 16.42
CA LEU A 464 20.42 1.18 16.27
C LEU A 464 20.03 0.00 15.39
N ALA A 465 18.76 -0.44 15.47
CA ALA A 465 18.22 -1.49 14.61
C ALA A 465 18.22 -1.09 13.13
N ASP A 466 17.83 0.16 12.79
CA ASP A 466 17.86 0.66 11.42
C ASP A 466 19.29 0.73 10.87
N ARG A 467 20.25 1.16 11.70
CA ARG A 467 21.67 1.19 11.32
C ARG A 467 22.21 -0.21 11.06
N ALA A 468 21.91 -1.17 11.93
CA ALA A 468 22.30 -2.57 11.74
C ALA A 468 21.68 -3.16 10.45
N LEU A 469 20.40 -2.89 10.21
CA LEU A 469 19.70 -3.30 9.00
C LEU A 469 20.35 -2.69 7.74
N ARG A 470 20.70 -1.40 7.76
CA ARG A 470 21.39 -0.72 6.64
C ARG A 470 22.76 -1.33 6.35
N VAL A 471 23.53 -1.70 7.37
CA VAL A 471 24.81 -2.42 7.20
C VAL A 471 24.57 -3.78 6.55
N TRP A 472 23.58 -4.54 7.02
CA TRP A 472 23.23 -5.83 6.43
C TRP A 472 22.79 -5.70 4.97
N ILE A 473 21.92 -4.74 4.64
CA ILE A 473 21.49 -4.46 3.26
C ILE A 473 22.68 -4.12 2.38
N SER A 474 23.60 -3.28 2.87
CA SER A 474 24.83 -2.91 2.14
C SER A 474 25.72 -4.13 1.86
N LEU A 475 25.88 -5.03 2.83
CA LEU A 475 26.63 -6.28 2.65
C LEU A 475 25.96 -7.17 1.60
N VAL A 476 24.63 -7.33 1.64
CA VAL A 476 23.90 -8.12 0.64
C VAL A 476 24.04 -7.50 -0.76
N GLN A 477 23.91 -6.18 -0.88
CA GLN A 477 24.08 -5.46 -2.14
C GLN A 477 25.49 -5.66 -2.72
N LEU A 478 26.54 -5.55 -1.90
CA LEU A 478 27.92 -5.65 -2.36
C LEU A 478 28.36 -7.09 -2.65
N LEU A 479 28.05 -8.02 -1.74
CA LEU A 479 28.59 -9.39 -1.78
C LEU A 479 27.75 -10.35 -2.63
N PHE A 480 26.44 -10.12 -2.73
CA PHE A 480 25.55 -10.99 -3.49
C PHE A 480 25.11 -10.32 -4.78
N ILE A 481 24.40 -9.21 -4.71
CA ILE A 481 23.81 -8.59 -5.91
C ILE A 481 24.90 -8.07 -6.85
N GLY A 482 25.88 -7.31 -6.34
CA GLY A 482 26.97 -6.80 -7.16
C GLY A 482 27.86 -7.90 -7.77
N VAL A 483 28.02 -9.02 -7.07
CA VAL A 483 28.74 -10.19 -7.61
C VAL A 483 27.91 -10.88 -8.69
N LEU A 484 26.61 -11.11 -8.46
CA LEU A 484 25.70 -11.66 -9.46
C LEU A 484 25.64 -10.77 -10.70
N GLU A 485 25.52 -9.45 -10.54
CA GLU A 485 25.52 -8.50 -11.65
C GLU A 485 26.85 -8.49 -12.41
N ARG A 486 27.99 -8.70 -11.75
CA ARG A 486 29.28 -8.84 -12.46
C ARG A 486 29.40 -10.18 -13.20
N ILE A 487 28.91 -11.26 -12.61
CA ILE A 487 28.96 -12.62 -13.19
C ILE A 487 28.00 -12.72 -14.37
N PHE A 488 26.76 -12.26 -14.22
CA PHE A 488 25.71 -12.36 -15.23
C PHE A 488 25.68 -11.13 -16.16
N GLY A 489 26.06 -9.95 -15.69
CA GLY A 489 26.06 -8.71 -16.47
C GLY A 489 27.18 -8.61 -17.51
N GLN A 490 28.18 -9.50 -17.50
CA GLN A 490 29.11 -9.66 -18.62
C GLN A 490 28.44 -10.16 -19.92
N THR A 491 27.15 -10.54 -19.88
CA THR A 491 26.37 -10.84 -21.10
C THR A 491 25.55 -9.68 -21.68
N LYS A 492 25.51 -8.49 -21.05
CA LYS A 492 25.02 -7.26 -21.72
C LYS A 492 26.17 -6.55 -22.47
N GLY A 493 26.68 -7.22 -23.50
CA GLY A 493 27.58 -6.61 -24.48
C GLY A 493 26.82 -5.72 -25.47
N SER A 494 27.32 -4.50 -25.67
CA SER A 494 27.07 -3.62 -26.83
C SER A 494 25.63 -3.36 -27.27
N ARG A 495 24.97 -2.40 -26.62
CA ARG A 495 24.12 -1.41 -27.32
C ARG A 495 24.43 -0.01 -26.77
N ALA A 496 25.64 0.45 -27.03
CA ALA A 496 26.01 1.86 -26.92
C ALA A 496 26.54 2.31 -28.29
N GLY A 497 25.62 2.55 -29.22
CA GLY A 497 25.88 3.35 -30.40
C GLY A 497 25.64 4.82 -30.06
N GLY A 498 26.47 5.39 -29.19
CA GLY A 498 26.50 6.83 -28.91
C GLY A 498 27.59 7.47 -29.74
N SER A 499 27.21 8.29 -30.71
CA SER A 499 28.13 9.14 -31.48
C SER A 499 29.01 9.95 -30.52
N LYS A 500 30.33 9.74 -30.59
CA LYS A 500 31.32 10.63 -29.99
C LYS A 500 31.26 11.98 -30.71
N VAL A 501 30.69 12.99 -30.07
CA VAL A 501 31.01 14.38 -30.40
C VAL A 501 32.27 14.73 -29.62
N THR A 502 33.36 14.88 -30.37
CA THR A 502 34.65 15.34 -29.87
C THR A 502 34.55 16.77 -29.35
N GLY A 503 34.96 16.98 -28.11
CA GLY A 503 35.12 18.31 -27.53
C GLY A 503 36.20 19.11 -28.24
N VAL A 504 35.85 20.31 -28.68
CA VAL A 504 36.78 21.38 -28.99
C VAL A 504 36.79 22.33 -27.79
N LYS A 505 37.94 22.42 -27.12
CA LYS A 505 38.24 23.45 -26.12
C LYS A 505 38.17 24.82 -26.79
N VAL A 506 37.44 25.77 -26.19
CA VAL A 506 37.69 27.20 -26.43
C VAL A 506 37.73 27.92 -25.08
N ASN A 507 38.86 28.60 -24.86
CA ASN A 507 39.17 29.44 -23.70
C ASN A 507 38.13 30.55 -23.51
N GLY A 508 37.82 30.83 -22.24
CA GLY A 508 37.21 32.08 -21.85
C GLY A 508 38.21 33.23 -21.96
N GLN A 509 37.82 34.30 -22.66
CA GLN A 509 38.41 35.61 -22.49
C GLN A 509 37.37 36.69 -22.74
N HIS A 510 37.31 37.62 -21.79
CA HIS A 510 36.45 38.80 -21.72
C HIS A 510 36.31 39.58 -23.05
N ARG A 511 35.09 40.04 -23.34
CA ARG A 511 34.85 41.45 -23.69
C ARG A 511 33.39 41.85 -23.51
N LYS A 512 33.19 43.04 -22.93
CA LYS A 512 31.98 43.86 -23.01
C LYS A 512 31.69 44.17 -24.48
N ASP A 513 30.43 44.36 -24.86
CA ASP A 513 29.93 45.55 -25.56
C ASP A 513 28.41 45.45 -25.84
N GLU A 514 27.87 46.63 -26.14
CA GLU A 514 26.51 47.14 -26.19
C GLU A 514 25.49 46.50 -27.17
N VAL A 515 24.21 46.72 -26.82
CA VAL A 515 23.08 47.20 -27.65
C VAL A 515 22.79 46.49 -28.98
N GLN A 516 21.58 45.91 -29.15
CA GLN A 516 20.49 46.44 -29.99
C GLN A 516 19.32 45.44 -30.12
N ALA A 517 18.09 45.96 -30.01
CA ALA A 517 16.88 45.27 -30.45
C ALA A 517 16.85 45.10 -31.98
N PRO A 518 15.97 44.23 -32.50
CA PRO A 518 15.12 44.72 -33.58
C PRO A 518 13.64 44.34 -33.45
N ILE A 519 12.85 45.36 -33.76
CA ILE A 519 11.47 45.37 -34.23
C ILE A 519 11.37 44.62 -35.57
N SER A 520 10.34 43.80 -35.80
CA SER A 520 9.52 43.93 -37.03
C SER A 520 8.17 43.22 -36.88
N ALA A 521 7.14 43.99 -37.23
CA ALA A 521 5.77 43.57 -37.42
C ALA A 521 5.58 42.90 -38.78
N ARG A 522 4.59 42.01 -38.90
CA ARG A 522 3.81 41.88 -40.14
C ARG A 522 2.38 41.45 -39.86
N SER A 523 1.50 42.13 -40.58
CA SER A 523 0.07 42.29 -40.44
C SER A 523 -0.70 41.52 -41.53
N LEU A 524 -1.93 41.12 -41.18
CA LEU A 524 -3.15 40.95 -42.00
C LEU A 524 -3.32 39.70 -42.91
N PRO A 525 -4.55 39.38 -43.38
CA PRO A 525 -5.89 39.91 -43.01
C PRO A 525 -7.00 38.87 -42.76
N SER A 526 -8.12 39.40 -42.27
CA SER A 526 -9.49 38.89 -42.24
C SER A 526 -10.09 38.64 -43.63
N GLY A 527 -11.09 37.75 -43.69
CA GLY A 527 -11.98 37.56 -44.84
C GLY A 527 -13.20 36.71 -44.52
N SER A 528 -14.37 37.34 -44.50
CA SER A 528 -15.73 36.80 -44.33
C SER A 528 -16.30 36.19 -45.62
N THR A 529 -17.23 35.23 -45.52
CA THR A 529 -18.50 35.01 -46.27
C THR A 529 -18.89 33.52 -46.18
N ALA A 530 -19.97 33.13 -45.49
CA ALA A 530 -21.39 33.15 -45.88
C ALA A 530 -21.78 32.07 -46.91
N ASN A 531 -22.51 31.03 -46.46
CA ASN A 531 -23.68 30.39 -47.11
C ASN A 531 -24.04 29.07 -46.37
N THR A 532 -25.15 29.03 -45.63
CA THR A 532 -26.54 28.65 -46.01
C THR A 532 -26.79 27.14 -46.18
N MET A 533 -27.65 26.61 -45.28
CA MET A 533 -28.78 25.67 -45.49
C MET A 533 -29.06 25.01 -44.11
N ALA A 534 -30.10 25.40 -43.36
CA ALA A 534 -31.54 25.22 -43.57
C ALA A 534 -32.02 23.77 -43.39
N HIS A 535 -32.67 23.51 -42.24
CA HIS A 535 -33.88 22.70 -41.96
C HIS A 535 -33.83 22.27 -40.49
N ASP A 536 -34.47 22.96 -39.54
CA ASP A 536 -35.90 23.18 -39.29
C ASP A 536 -36.59 21.98 -38.60
N ASP A 537 -36.74 22.17 -37.29
CA ASP A 537 -37.87 21.95 -36.38
C ASP A 537 -38.74 20.68 -36.31
N SER A 538 -39.20 20.52 -35.06
CA SER A 538 -40.48 19.98 -34.57
C SER A 538 -40.47 18.52 -34.11
N ILE A 539 -40.48 18.27 -32.79
CA ILE A 539 -41.66 18.18 -31.89
C ILE A 539 -42.61 17.06 -32.31
N GLN A 540 -42.74 16.01 -31.49
CA GLN A 540 -44.03 15.50 -30.96
C GLN A 540 -43.84 14.24 -30.08
N HIS A 541 -44.31 14.31 -28.84
CA HIS A 541 -44.96 13.19 -28.14
C HIS A 541 -46.31 12.92 -28.82
N PRO A 542 -46.83 11.67 -28.85
CA PRO A 542 -47.89 11.30 -27.88
C PRO A 542 -47.90 9.78 -27.47
N ILE A 543 -48.22 9.44 -26.21
CA ILE A 543 -49.51 8.98 -25.63
C ILE A 543 -49.69 7.44 -25.54
N HIS A 544 -50.10 7.04 -24.32
CA HIS A 544 -50.79 5.84 -23.81
C HIS A 544 -51.44 4.83 -24.78
N GLY A 545 -51.47 3.56 -24.32
CA GLY A 545 -52.58 2.65 -24.62
C GLY A 545 -52.39 1.17 -24.21
N HIS A 546 -53.10 0.78 -23.13
CA HIS A 546 -53.73 -0.54 -22.88
C HIS A 546 -52.86 -1.80 -22.68
N THR A 547 -52.79 -2.34 -21.46
CA THR A 547 -53.73 -3.31 -20.83
C THR A 547 -54.06 -4.55 -21.68
N ALA A 548 -53.47 -5.70 -21.31
CA ALA A 548 -54.13 -7.00 -21.42
C ALA A 548 -53.65 -7.88 -20.26
N ASN A 549 -54.58 -8.09 -19.33
CA ASN A 549 -54.53 -9.02 -18.23
C ASN A 549 -55.10 -10.35 -18.74
N MET A 550 -54.41 -11.47 -18.56
CA MET A 550 -55.07 -12.77 -18.54
C MET A 550 -54.35 -13.72 -17.58
N ASN A 551 -55.03 -13.93 -16.45
CA ASN A 551 -54.84 -15.00 -15.49
C ASN A 551 -54.93 -16.38 -16.15
N SER A 552 -54.29 -17.39 -15.55
CA SER A 552 -54.99 -18.52 -14.91
C SER A 552 -54.19 -19.84 -14.90
N ILE A 553 -53.82 -20.29 -13.67
CA ILE A 553 -54.01 -21.66 -13.11
C ILE A 553 -53.17 -22.80 -13.76
N SER A 554 -52.62 -23.82 -13.11
CA SER A 554 -52.27 -24.23 -11.74
C SER A 554 -51.83 -25.70 -11.86
N SER A 555 -50.95 -26.18 -10.96
CA SER A 555 -50.82 -27.59 -10.55
C SER A 555 -50.14 -28.55 -11.56
N LEU A 556 -49.36 -29.60 -11.23
CA LEU A 556 -49.07 -30.32 -9.99
C LEU A 556 -47.78 -31.15 -10.20
N LEU A 557 -47.03 -31.29 -9.10
CA LEU A 557 -46.07 -32.35 -8.73
C LEU A 557 -46.04 -33.65 -9.56
N THR A 558 -44.84 -34.23 -9.81
CA THR A 558 -44.42 -35.50 -9.16
C THR A 558 -42.89 -35.69 -9.16
N ARG A 559 -42.41 -36.18 -8.02
CA ARG A 559 -41.07 -36.65 -7.65
C ARG A 559 -40.36 -37.56 -8.67
N ARG A 560 -39.02 -37.51 -8.70
CA ARG A 560 -38.19 -38.71 -8.49
C ARG A 560 -36.79 -38.39 -7.95
N ILE A 561 -36.44 -39.17 -6.94
CA ILE A 561 -35.20 -39.22 -6.16
C ILE A 561 -34.18 -40.04 -6.95
N ALA A 562 -32.92 -39.59 -7.03
CA ALA A 562 -31.76 -40.48 -7.17
C ALA A 562 -30.50 -39.81 -6.58
N ARG A 563 -30.06 -40.36 -5.45
CA ARG A 563 -28.71 -40.25 -4.90
C ARG A 563 -27.74 -41.01 -5.83
N SER A 564 -26.51 -40.53 -6.02
CA SER A 564 -25.30 -41.16 -5.46
C SER A 564 -23.99 -40.65 -6.08
N GLN A 565 -23.11 -40.20 -5.20
CA GLN A 565 -21.70 -40.59 -5.08
C GLN A 565 -20.74 -40.37 -6.26
N ALA A 566 -19.84 -39.40 -6.05
CA ALA A 566 -18.53 -39.32 -6.68
C ALA A 566 -17.60 -40.44 -6.17
N PRO A 567 -16.69 -40.98 -7.00
CA PRO A 567 -15.59 -41.80 -6.53
C PRO A 567 -14.24 -41.06 -6.54
N CYS A 568 -13.52 -41.39 -5.48
CA CYS A 568 -12.16 -41.02 -5.09
C CYS A 568 -11.11 -41.52 -6.11
N LEU A 569 -10.27 -40.61 -6.62
CA LEU A 569 -9.03 -40.94 -7.31
C LEU A 569 -7.95 -41.19 -6.25
N LEU A 570 -7.73 -42.44 -5.85
CA LEU A 570 -6.47 -42.98 -5.27
C LEU A 570 -6.67 -44.44 -4.79
N CYS A 571 -6.40 -45.40 -5.68
CA CYS A 571 -6.09 -46.85 -5.50
C CYS A 571 -6.45 -47.56 -6.82
N ARG A 572 -5.67 -48.42 -7.49
CA ARG A 572 -4.67 -49.41 -7.06
C ARG A 572 -3.81 -49.86 -8.27
N ARG A 573 -2.51 -50.08 -8.03
CA ARG A 573 -1.66 -51.25 -8.37
C ARG A 573 -1.83 -52.07 -9.68
N SER A 574 -0.79 -51.97 -10.54
CA SER A 574 0.23 -52.99 -10.94
C SER A 574 -0.12 -54.37 -11.58
N VAL A 575 0.46 -54.59 -12.79
CA VAL A 575 1.23 -55.80 -13.30
C VAL A 575 0.42 -56.94 -14.02
N PRO A 576 0.95 -57.74 -14.99
CA PRO A 576 1.73 -57.53 -16.25
C PRO A 576 1.26 -58.46 -17.44
N LYS A 577 1.95 -58.47 -18.61
CA LYS A 577 2.14 -59.61 -19.59
C LYS A 577 2.90 -59.14 -20.85
N GLN A 578 4.12 -59.59 -21.18
CA GLN A 578 4.62 -60.84 -21.84
C GLN A 578 4.65 -60.87 -23.40
N PHE A 579 5.87 -60.71 -23.94
CA PHE A 579 6.62 -61.40 -25.04
C PHE A 579 5.98 -62.00 -26.33
N GLN A 580 6.44 -61.48 -27.49
CA GLN A 580 7.00 -62.10 -28.74
C GLN A 580 6.19 -63.07 -29.66
N PRO A 581 6.65 -63.48 -30.89
CA PRO A 581 7.42 -62.85 -32.01
C PRO A 581 6.91 -63.24 -33.47
N LYS A 582 7.70 -62.96 -34.55
CA LYS A 582 7.76 -63.52 -35.97
C LYS A 582 7.44 -62.54 -37.13
N THR A 583 8.39 -62.08 -37.98
CA THR A 583 9.09 -62.63 -39.21
C THR A 583 8.32 -62.61 -40.55
N GLN A 584 8.80 -61.76 -41.51
CA GLN A 584 8.98 -61.85 -43.00
C GLN A 584 7.84 -62.38 -43.95
N PRO A 585 7.76 -62.01 -45.28
CA PRO A 585 8.83 -62.28 -46.30
C PRO A 585 8.95 -61.41 -47.60
N GLN A 586 10.10 -61.61 -48.28
CA GLN A 586 10.45 -61.74 -49.73
C GLN A 586 10.29 -60.67 -50.86
N GLN A 587 11.34 -60.67 -51.70
CA GLN A 587 11.74 -59.88 -52.89
C GLN A 587 10.99 -60.21 -54.19
N TRP A 588 11.10 -59.37 -55.26
CA TRP A 588 11.37 -59.78 -56.67
C TRP A 588 11.98 -58.64 -57.57
N ARG A 589 13.19 -58.92 -58.10
CA ARG A 589 13.85 -58.68 -59.43
C ARG A 589 13.99 -57.31 -60.20
N THR A 590 15.20 -57.24 -60.80
CA THR A 590 15.97 -56.37 -61.75
C THR A 590 15.32 -56.04 -63.13
N PRO A 591 15.94 -55.37 -64.17
CA PRO A 591 17.37 -55.04 -64.45
C PRO A 591 17.68 -53.68 -65.17
N GLY A 592 18.98 -53.39 -65.44
CA GLY A 592 19.39 -52.58 -66.60
C GLY A 592 20.58 -51.62 -66.42
N ALA A 593 21.71 -51.93 -67.07
CA ALA A 593 22.92 -51.10 -67.12
C ALA A 593 22.90 -50.12 -68.31
N ARG A 594 23.54 -48.93 -68.17
CA ARG A 594 24.56 -48.35 -69.08
C ARG A 594 24.99 -46.92 -68.66
N LEU A 595 26.29 -46.70 -68.79
CA LEU A 595 27.14 -45.51 -68.58
C LEU A 595 26.89 -44.41 -69.66
N PRO A 596 27.78 -43.40 -69.85
CA PRO A 596 28.19 -42.27 -68.99
C PRO A 596 28.15 -40.93 -69.78
N PHE A 597 28.35 -39.75 -69.16
CA PHE A 597 29.21 -38.69 -69.75
C PHE A 597 29.41 -37.49 -68.81
N SER A 598 30.64 -36.97 -68.86
CA SER A 598 31.15 -35.75 -68.23
C SER A 598 31.07 -34.58 -69.22
N GLN A 599 30.82 -33.35 -68.74
CA GLN A 599 31.39 -32.06 -69.20
C GLN A 599 30.79 -30.91 -68.36
N THR A 600 31.56 -30.36 -67.41
CA THR A 600 32.29 -29.06 -67.47
C THR A 600 31.46 -27.79 -67.68
N ALA A 601 31.46 -26.89 -66.68
CA ALA A 601 31.95 -25.50 -66.79
C ALA A 601 31.78 -24.67 -65.48
N THR A 602 32.93 -24.25 -64.90
CA THR A 602 33.32 -22.89 -64.39
C THR A 602 32.27 -21.97 -63.70
N ARG A 603 32.51 -21.15 -62.66
CA ARG A 603 33.68 -20.56 -61.97
C ARG A 603 33.15 -19.70 -60.79
N ARG A 604 33.82 -19.67 -59.63
CA ARG A 604 34.34 -18.44 -58.96
C ARG A 604 35.21 -18.80 -57.74
N ALA A 605 36.13 -17.90 -57.41
CA ALA A 605 37.46 -18.19 -56.88
C ALA A 605 37.65 -17.96 -55.36
N GLN A 606 38.68 -18.66 -54.86
CA GLN A 606 39.47 -18.61 -53.62
C GLN A 606 39.84 -17.22 -53.05
N PRO A 607 40.18 -17.09 -51.74
CA PRO A 607 41.53 -17.38 -51.19
C PRO A 607 41.48 -18.01 -49.76
N GLN A 608 42.52 -18.51 -49.08
CA GLN A 608 43.94 -18.80 -49.31
C GLN A 608 44.37 -19.79 -48.18
N ARG A 609 45.34 -20.66 -48.47
CA ARG A 609 46.04 -21.48 -47.46
C ARG A 609 47.03 -20.61 -46.67
N SER A 610 47.05 -20.74 -45.35
CA SER A 610 48.17 -20.33 -44.50
C SER A 610 48.60 -21.49 -43.58
N SER A 611 49.83 -21.93 -43.83
CA SER A 611 50.87 -22.42 -42.89
C SER A 611 50.51 -23.35 -41.72
N HIS A 612 51.27 -24.46 -41.69
CA HIS A 612 51.57 -25.31 -40.54
C HIS A 612 51.57 -24.59 -39.17
N SER A 613 50.80 -25.12 -38.22
CA SER A 613 51.18 -25.10 -36.80
C SER A 613 51.07 -26.52 -36.25
N SER A 614 52.22 -27.08 -35.89
CA SER A 614 52.34 -28.25 -35.04
C SER A 614 51.56 -28.04 -33.75
N THR A 615 50.53 -28.84 -33.50
CA THR A 615 50.01 -28.99 -32.14
C THR A 615 50.99 -29.84 -31.35
N ASN A 616 52.02 -29.19 -30.80
CA ASN A 616 52.78 -29.78 -29.71
C ASN A 616 51.81 -30.10 -28.56
N PRO A 617 51.96 -31.26 -27.88
CA PRO A 617 51.22 -31.49 -26.64
C PRO A 617 51.48 -30.34 -25.67
N PRO A 618 50.47 -29.89 -24.90
CA PRO A 618 50.65 -28.79 -23.97
C PRO A 618 51.83 -29.09 -23.03
N SER A 619 52.70 -28.11 -22.83
CA SER A 619 53.82 -28.26 -21.90
C SER A 619 53.29 -28.63 -20.50
N MET A 620 54.06 -29.44 -19.76
CA MET A 620 53.69 -29.87 -18.41
C MET A 620 53.35 -28.68 -17.49
N GLU A 621 53.98 -27.53 -17.70
CA GLU A 621 53.69 -26.28 -16.99
C GLU A 621 52.27 -25.76 -17.26
N ARG A 622 51.81 -25.70 -18.52
CA ARG A 622 50.44 -25.28 -18.84
C ARG A 622 49.38 -26.25 -18.32
N MET A 623 49.68 -27.54 -18.30
CA MET A 623 48.81 -28.53 -17.65
C MET A 623 48.75 -28.31 -16.14
N GLN A 624 49.89 -28.06 -15.48
CA GLN A 624 49.93 -27.75 -14.05
C GLN A 624 49.17 -26.47 -13.71
N GLU A 625 49.27 -25.41 -14.51
CA GLU A 625 48.49 -24.19 -14.32
C GLU A 625 46.98 -24.43 -14.46
N TYR A 626 46.56 -25.20 -15.47
CA TYR A 626 45.16 -25.56 -15.67
C TYR A 626 44.61 -26.39 -14.49
N TYR A 627 45.36 -27.41 -14.03
CA TYR A 627 44.94 -28.20 -12.87
C TYR A 627 44.97 -27.41 -11.57
N ASN A 628 45.93 -26.50 -11.37
CA ASN A 628 45.96 -25.63 -10.20
C ASN A 628 44.78 -24.65 -10.18
N HIS A 629 44.41 -24.09 -11.33
CA HIS A 629 43.24 -23.21 -11.42
C HIS A 629 41.95 -24.01 -11.16
N ARG A 630 41.81 -25.19 -11.77
CA ARG A 630 40.67 -26.08 -11.54
C ARG A 630 40.57 -26.52 -10.08
N ASN A 631 41.68 -26.90 -9.45
CA ASN A 631 41.72 -27.34 -8.07
C ASN A 631 41.37 -26.22 -7.10
N LYS A 632 41.85 -24.98 -7.35
CA LYS A 632 41.43 -23.80 -6.59
C LYS A 632 39.94 -23.53 -6.73
N THR A 633 39.41 -23.57 -7.96
CA THR A 633 37.99 -23.37 -8.22
C THR A 633 37.13 -24.44 -7.53
N VAL A 634 37.49 -25.72 -7.63
CA VAL A 634 36.80 -26.83 -6.97
C VAL A 634 36.87 -26.69 -5.45
N MET A 635 38.03 -26.30 -4.90
CA MET A 635 38.20 -26.05 -3.47
C MET A 635 37.26 -24.94 -2.99
N PHE A 636 37.17 -23.80 -3.71
CA PHE A 636 36.27 -22.71 -3.34
C PHE A 636 34.80 -23.15 -3.37
N TYR A 637 34.35 -23.85 -4.41
CA TYR A 637 32.98 -24.36 -4.48
C TYR A 637 32.66 -25.34 -3.34
N THR A 638 33.61 -26.21 -3.01
CA THR A 638 33.44 -27.19 -1.92
C THR A 638 33.33 -26.48 -0.57
N ILE A 639 34.17 -25.47 -0.32
CA ILE A 639 34.10 -24.65 0.91
C ILE A 639 32.76 -23.90 0.99
N SER A 640 32.28 -23.32 -0.11
CA SER A 640 30.98 -22.63 -0.15
C SER A 640 29.81 -23.56 0.16
N ILE A 641 29.81 -24.80 -0.35
CA ILE A 641 28.77 -25.79 -0.05
C ILE A 641 28.79 -26.17 1.44
N ILE A 642 29.98 -26.38 2.00
CA ILE A 642 30.15 -26.71 3.43
C ILE A 642 29.62 -25.56 4.29
N LEU A 643 30.06 -24.32 4.02
CA LEU A 643 29.61 -23.15 4.78
C LEU A 643 28.11 -22.90 4.63
N GLY A 644 27.55 -23.08 3.43
CA GLY A 644 26.12 -22.97 3.17
C GLY A 644 25.29 -24.01 3.94
N THR A 645 25.77 -25.26 3.97
CA THR A 645 25.10 -26.35 4.69
C THR A 645 25.13 -26.12 6.20
N VAL A 646 26.28 -25.67 6.74
CA VAL A 646 26.41 -25.33 8.16
C VAL A 646 25.52 -24.15 8.54
N ALA A 647 25.50 -23.09 7.71
CA ALA A 647 24.64 -21.93 7.94
C ALA A 647 23.14 -22.30 7.90
N PHE A 648 22.73 -23.15 6.95
CA PHE A 648 21.35 -23.63 6.86
C PHE A 648 20.97 -24.51 8.07
N SER A 649 21.84 -25.44 8.46
CA SER A 649 21.62 -26.29 9.64
C SER A 649 21.49 -25.44 10.91
N TYR A 650 22.36 -24.44 11.08
CA TYR A 650 22.32 -23.54 12.24
C TYR A 650 21.08 -22.65 12.23
N GLY A 651 20.65 -22.14 11.06
CA GLY A 651 19.45 -21.31 10.91
C GLY A 651 18.12 -22.08 11.03
N SER A 652 18.13 -23.39 10.76
CA SER A 652 16.92 -24.22 10.83
C SER A 652 16.33 -24.34 12.24
N VAL A 653 17.18 -24.35 13.28
CA VAL A 653 16.76 -24.47 14.69
C VAL A 653 15.97 -23.25 15.18
N PRO A 654 16.46 -22.00 15.04
CA PRO A 654 15.68 -20.82 15.42
C PRO A 654 14.43 -20.65 14.54
N MET A 655 14.49 -21.02 13.26
CA MET A 655 13.33 -20.98 12.36
C MET A 655 12.24 -21.97 12.81
N TYR A 656 12.61 -23.21 13.17
CA TYR A 656 11.68 -24.20 13.72
C TYR A 656 11.07 -23.73 15.04
N LYS A 657 11.88 -23.16 15.94
CA LYS A 657 11.39 -22.57 17.20
C LYS A 657 10.40 -21.44 16.95
N MET A 658 10.69 -20.54 16.01
CA MET A 658 9.81 -19.44 15.65
C MET A 658 8.47 -19.96 15.14
N ILE A 659 8.47 -20.94 14.22
CA ILE A 659 7.25 -21.54 13.67
C ILE A 659 6.44 -22.24 14.77
N CYS A 660 7.07 -23.03 15.63
CA CYS A 660 6.36 -23.75 16.69
C CYS A 660 5.76 -22.78 17.72
N GLN A 661 6.47 -21.68 18.04
CA GLN A 661 6.00 -20.66 18.97
C GLN A 661 4.90 -19.77 18.38
N THR A 662 4.84 -19.58 17.06
CA THR A 662 3.77 -18.79 16.43
C THR A 662 2.53 -19.61 16.09
N THR A 663 2.69 -20.89 15.77
CA THR A 663 1.59 -21.77 15.34
C THR A 663 1.02 -22.63 16.47
N GLY A 664 1.69 -22.72 17.61
CA GLY A 664 1.31 -23.57 18.73
C GLY A 664 1.46 -25.07 18.48
N TYR A 665 2.21 -25.44 17.43
CA TYR A 665 2.39 -26.83 17.00
C TYR A 665 3.01 -27.68 18.11
N GLY A 666 2.36 -28.81 18.46
CA GLY A 666 2.80 -29.72 19.52
C GLY A 666 2.39 -29.35 20.95
N GLY A 667 1.43 -28.43 21.14
CA GLY A 667 0.92 -28.07 22.47
C GLY A 667 1.80 -27.07 23.24
N GLN A 668 2.77 -26.46 22.56
CA GLN A 668 3.48 -25.27 23.03
C GLN A 668 2.56 -24.07 22.82
N PRO A 669 2.20 -23.28 23.85
CA PRO A 669 1.34 -22.13 23.61
C PRO A 669 2.08 -21.00 22.92
N VAL A 670 1.31 -20.23 22.18
CA VAL A 670 1.76 -19.04 21.49
C VAL A 670 2.13 -18.00 22.54
N ARG A 671 3.22 -17.24 22.33
CA ARG A 671 3.53 -16.09 23.20
C ARG A 671 2.27 -15.21 23.24
N ALA A 672 1.72 -15.01 24.43
CA ALA A 672 0.62 -14.09 24.64
C ALA A 672 0.95 -12.75 23.95
N HIS A 673 -0.02 -12.13 23.30
CA HIS A 673 0.08 -10.79 22.70
C HIS A 673 0.19 -9.71 23.80
N GLY A 674 1.15 -9.86 24.72
CA GLY A 674 1.35 -9.03 25.89
C GLY A 674 2.81 -9.15 26.32
N GLY A 675 3.68 -8.43 25.60
CA GLY A 675 5.12 -8.49 25.80
C GLY A 675 5.89 -7.51 24.93
N GLY A 676 5.32 -6.32 24.71
CA GLY A 676 6.00 -5.17 24.13
C GLY A 676 5.52 -3.94 24.87
N PHE A 677 6.36 -3.36 25.71
CA PHE A 677 6.08 -2.10 26.41
C PHE A 677 5.74 -1.00 25.38
N SER A 678 4.45 -0.77 25.17
CA SER A 678 3.86 0.37 24.46
C SER A 678 2.60 0.76 25.24
N SER A 679 2.51 2.03 25.64
CA SER A 679 1.55 2.53 26.63
C SER A 679 0.08 2.68 26.17
N ASP A 680 -0.34 1.98 25.11
CA ASP A 680 -1.72 2.05 24.58
C ASP A 680 -2.43 0.68 24.45
N ASP A 681 -1.75 -0.45 24.70
CA ASP A 681 -2.34 -1.82 24.60
C ASP A 681 -3.17 -2.25 25.83
N ASP A 682 -3.18 -1.46 26.91
CA ASP A 682 -3.89 -1.82 28.17
C ASP A 682 -5.41 -1.94 27.99
N LYS A 683 -5.99 -1.32 26.95
CA LYS A 683 -7.44 -1.42 26.68
C LYS A 683 -7.85 -2.73 26.03
N ASP A 684 -6.98 -3.38 25.26
CA ASP A 684 -7.32 -4.59 24.49
C ASP A 684 -7.07 -5.88 25.28
N LEU A 685 -6.22 -5.83 26.31
CA LEU A 685 -6.06 -6.94 27.25
C LEU A 685 -7.18 -6.96 28.30
N ALA A 686 -7.60 -5.79 28.78
CA ALA A 686 -8.67 -5.68 29.79
C ALA A 686 -10.02 -6.21 29.27
N SER A 687 -10.33 -5.98 27.99
CA SER A 687 -11.56 -6.49 27.34
C SER A 687 -11.56 -8.02 27.22
N ARG A 688 -10.39 -8.67 27.08
CA ARG A 688 -10.25 -10.13 27.00
C ARG A 688 -10.34 -10.84 28.36
N LEU A 689 -10.19 -10.11 29.45
CA LEU A 689 -10.28 -10.60 30.83
C LEU A 689 -11.71 -10.47 31.41
N GLU A 690 -12.70 -10.16 30.57
CA GLU A 690 -14.11 -10.14 30.94
C GLU A 690 -14.73 -11.55 30.78
N PRO A 691 -15.27 -12.16 31.86
CA PRO A 691 -15.85 -13.50 31.78
C PRO A 691 -17.10 -13.54 30.88
N VAL A 692 -17.09 -14.43 29.88
CA VAL A 692 -18.25 -14.68 29.03
C VAL A 692 -19.28 -15.53 29.80
N LYS A 693 -20.29 -14.87 30.39
CA LYS A 693 -21.26 -15.51 31.29
C LYS A 693 -22.17 -16.55 30.63
N ASP A 694 -22.37 -16.45 29.31
CA ASP A 694 -23.21 -17.36 28.54
C ASP A 694 -22.48 -18.63 28.06
N ALA A 695 -21.17 -18.73 28.31
CA ALA A 695 -20.35 -19.86 27.91
C ALA A 695 -20.32 -20.98 28.96
N LYS A 696 -20.02 -22.21 28.51
CA LYS A 696 -19.79 -23.35 29.42
C LYS A 696 -18.44 -23.20 30.13
N ARG A 697 -18.40 -23.54 31.42
CA ARG A 697 -17.14 -23.63 32.18
C ARG A 697 -16.27 -24.78 31.64
N ILE A 698 -15.01 -24.49 31.36
CA ILE A 698 -14.00 -25.43 30.90
C ILE A 698 -13.24 -25.96 32.12
N ARG A 699 -13.05 -27.28 32.19
CA ARG A 699 -12.29 -27.92 33.27
C ARG A 699 -10.80 -27.89 32.95
N VAL A 700 -10.00 -27.20 33.76
CA VAL A 700 -8.54 -27.17 33.67
C VAL A 700 -7.96 -28.11 34.72
N THR A 701 -7.31 -29.18 34.30
CA THR A 701 -6.65 -30.17 35.17
C THR A 701 -5.15 -29.92 35.23
N PHE A 702 -4.55 -30.06 36.40
CA PHE A 702 -3.13 -29.80 36.62
C PHE A 702 -2.36 -31.12 36.79
N ASN A 703 -1.29 -31.27 36.00
CA ASN A 703 -0.37 -32.40 36.09
C ASN A 703 1.06 -31.90 36.33
N SER A 704 1.86 -32.69 37.04
CA SER A 704 3.26 -32.40 37.34
C SER A 704 4.13 -33.64 37.20
N SER A 705 5.35 -33.43 36.73
CA SER A 705 6.42 -34.43 36.75
C SER A 705 7.77 -33.77 37.05
N VAL A 706 8.73 -34.57 37.51
CA VAL A 706 10.12 -34.18 37.70
C VAL A 706 11.00 -35.16 36.94
N SER A 707 12.13 -34.69 36.42
CA SER A 707 13.17 -35.56 35.87
C SER A 707 13.77 -36.45 36.96
N ASP A 708 14.10 -37.70 36.63
CA ASP A 708 14.72 -38.67 37.56
C ASP A 708 16.05 -38.17 38.18
N MET A 709 16.72 -37.21 37.54
CA MET A 709 17.95 -36.59 38.03
C MET A 709 17.72 -35.39 38.97
N LEU A 710 16.47 -34.98 39.20
CA LEU A 710 16.11 -33.89 40.08
C LEU A 710 15.39 -34.46 41.33
N PRO A 711 16.04 -34.47 42.51
CA PRO A 711 15.47 -35.03 43.74
C PRO A 711 14.44 -34.09 44.38
N TRP A 712 13.49 -33.62 43.59
CA TRP A 712 12.41 -32.74 44.02
C TRP A 712 11.09 -33.53 44.09
N LYS A 713 10.22 -33.16 45.03
CA LYS A 713 8.81 -33.53 44.99
C LYS A 713 8.03 -32.33 44.49
N PHE A 714 7.40 -32.45 43.33
CA PHE A 714 6.63 -31.38 42.70
C PHE A 714 5.21 -31.85 42.42
N VAL A 715 4.23 -31.26 43.09
CA VAL A 715 2.82 -31.67 43.04
C VAL A 715 1.88 -30.47 42.92
N PRO A 716 0.81 -30.52 42.12
CA PRO A 716 -0.21 -29.49 42.15
C PRO A 716 -0.98 -29.56 43.48
N GLN A 717 -1.24 -28.40 44.10
CA GLN A 717 -2.08 -28.35 45.30
C GLN A 717 -3.56 -28.60 44.96
N GLN A 718 -3.98 -28.15 43.78
CA GLN A 718 -5.33 -28.36 43.24
C GLN A 718 -5.29 -29.23 41.99
N ARG A 719 -6.15 -30.25 41.93
CA ARG A 719 -6.19 -31.21 40.81
C ARG A 719 -6.91 -30.65 39.58
N GLU A 720 -7.95 -29.85 39.79
CA GLU A 720 -8.71 -29.19 38.74
C GLU A 720 -9.31 -27.85 39.18
N VAL A 721 -9.52 -26.94 38.24
CA VAL A 721 -10.27 -25.70 38.38
C VAL A 721 -11.21 -25.55 37.18
N ARG A 722 -12.42 -25.00 37.37
CA ARG A 722 -13.39 -24.77 36.29
C ARG A 722 -13.56 -23.28 36.02
N VAL A 723 -13.14 -22.82 34.85
CA VAL A 723 -13.13 -21.40 34.47
C VAL A 723 -14.03 -21.13 33.27
N LEU A 724 -14.66 -19.97 33.22
CA LEU A 724 -15.26 -19.43 32.01
C LEU A 724 -14.17 -18.88 31.08
N PRO A 725 -14.38 -18.89 29.75
CA PRO A 725 -13.55 -18.09 28.84
C PRO A 725 -13.57 -16.62 29.28
N GLY A 726 -12.39 -16.00 29.33
CA GLY A 726 -12.14 -14.66 29.88
C GLY A 726 -12.02 -14.59 31.41
N GLU A 727 -12.39 -15.63 32.16
CA GLU A 727 -12.21 -15.68 33.62
C GLU A 727 -10.74 -16.01 33.96
N THR A 728 -10.14 -15.19 34.82
CA THR A 728 -8.80 -15.44 35.35
C THR A 728 -8.84 -16.44 36.50
N ALA A 729 -7.84 -17.31 36.55
CA ALA A 729 -7.68 -18.29 37.62
C ALA A 729 -6.23 -18.39 38.09
N LEU A 730 -6.09 -18.64 39.40
CA LEU A 730 -4.82 -18.84 40.06
C LEU A 730 -4.74 -20.28 40.56
N ALA A 731 -3.70 -21.00 40.16
CA ALA A 731 -3.39 -22.34 40.64
C ALA A 731 -2.02 -22.37 41.34
N PHE A 732 -1.83 -23.29 42.26
CA PHE A 732 -0.59 -23.45 43.03
C PHE A 732 -0.01 -24.85 42.85
N TYR A 733 1.31 -24.90 42.74
CA TYR A 733 2.09 -26.13 42.83
C TYR A 733 3.07 -26.04 43.99
N THR A 734 3.27 -27.14 44.71
CA THR A 734 4.27 -27.21 45.78
C THR A 734 5.49 -27.97 45.29
N ALA A 735 6.67 -27.35 45.42
CA ALA A 735 7.95 -27.94 45.14
C ALA A 735 8.76 -28.10 46.45
N THR A 736 9.24 -29.31 46.73
CA THR A 736 10.11 -29.60 47.88
C THR A 736 11.43 -30.17 47.40
N ASN A 737 12.53 -29.55 47.76
CA ASN A 737 13.86 -30.12 47.53
C ASN A 737 14.17 -31.18 48.59
N LYS A 738 14.35 -32.44 48.16
CA LYS A 738 14.66 -33.57 49.07
C LYS A 738 16.15 -33.86 49.22
N SER A 739 17.04 -33.11 48.54
CA SER A 739 18.48 -33.27 48.73
C SER A 739 19.02 -32.43 49.88
N ASP A 740 20.24 -32.77 50.28
CA ASP A 740 21.12 -32.05 51.20
C ASP A 740 21.89 -30.89 50.54
N GLN A 741 21.68 -30.67 49.24
CA GLN A 741 22.29 -29.59 48.47
C GLN A 741 21.24 -28.67 47.84
N ASP A 742 21.64 -27.42 47.63
CA ASP A 742 20.88 -26.44 46.86
C ASP A 742 20.87 -26.85 45.39
N ILE A 743 19.69 -26.87 44.78
CA ILE A 743 19.53 -27.24 43.37
C ILE A 743 18.76 -26.15 42.65
N ILE A 744 19.18 -25.87 41.41
CA ILE A 744 18.47 -24.99 40.49
C ILE A 744 17.67 -25.87 39.53
N GLY A 745 16.37 -25.65 39.49
CA GLY A 745 15.43 -26.30 38.58
C GLY A 745 14.88 -25.32 37.56
N VAL A 746 14.62 -25.82 36.35
CA VAL A 746 13.88 -25.09 35.30
C VAL A 746 12.68 -25.92 34.90
N ALA A 747 11.52 -25.27 34.80
CA ALA A 747 10.28 -25.91 34.40
C ALA A 747 9.94 -25.64 32.93
N THR A 748 9.55 -26.69 32.21
CA THR A 748 8.82 -26.58 30.94
C THR A 748 7.37 -27.01 31.16
N TYR A 749 6.50 -26.65 30.22
CA TYR A 749 5.11 -27.03 30.30
C TYR A 749 4.51 -27.30 28.92
N SER A 750 3.35 -27.95 28.93
CA SER A 750 2.55 -28.21 27.74
C SER A 750 1.06 -28.13 28.07
N VAL A 751 0.26 -27.81 27.05
CA VAL A 751 -1.21 -27.77 27.13
C VAL A 751 -1.79 -28.84 26.21
N THR A 752 -2.72 -29.64 26.74
CA THR A 752 -3.41 -30.70 25.99
C THR A 752 -4.92 -30.53 26.11
N PRO A 753 -5.72 -30.70 25.04
CA PRO A 753 -5.33 -30.97 23.65
C PRO A 753 -4.56 -29.81 22.98
N ALA A 754 -3.73 -30.13 21.98
CA ALA A 754 -2.84 -29.14 21.34
C ALA A 754 -3.59 -27.95 20.71
N GLN A 755 -4.80 -28.15 20.22
CA GLN A 755 -5.65 -27.09 19.64
C GLN A 755 -6.05 -25.99 20.64
N VAL A 756 -5.91 -26.24 21.95
CA VAL A 756 -6.18 -25.24 23.01
C VAL A 756 -4.99 -24.30 23.22
N ALA A 757 -3.78 -24.71 22.84
CA ALA A 757 -2.55 -23.99 23.13
C ALA A 757 -2.55 -22.51 22.65
N PRO A 758 -3.17 -22.13 21.52
CA PRO A 758 -3.28 -20.72 21.11
C PRO A 758 -4.17 -19.87 22.03
N TYR A 759 -5.14 -20.51 22.71
CA TYR A 759 -6.15 -19.85 23.56
C TYR A 759 -5.82 -19.89 25.05
N PHE A 760 -4.75 -20.60 25.43
CA PHE A 760 -4.32 -20.71 26.82
C PHE A 760 -3.26 -19.65 27.13
N SER A 761 -3.65 -18.60 27.84
CA SER A 761 -2.77 -17.48 28.15
C SER A 761 -2.33 -17.51 29.61
N LYS A 762 -1.01 -17.53 29.83
CA LYS A 762 -0.41 -17.43 31.16
C LYS A 762 -0.01 -15.99 31.44
N ILE A 763 -0.55 -15.43 32.50
CA ILE A 763 -0.25 -14.06 32.95
C ILE A 763 0.99 -14.06 33.84
N GLN A 764 1.16 -15.07 34.71
CA GLN A 764 2.33 -15.21 35.58
C GLN A 764 2.68 -16.69 35.80
N CYS A 765 3.95 -17.06 35.59
CA CYS A 765 4.43 -18.44 35.76
C CYS A 765 5.91 -18.48 36.18
N PHE A 766 6.29 -19.44 37.02
CA PHE A 766 7.68 -19.86 37.30
C PHE A 766 8.39 -20.60 36.13
N CYS A 767 7.75 -20.65 34.96
CA CYS A 767 8.23 -21.33 33.76
C CYS A 767 9.39 -20.54 33.17
N PHE A 768 10.49 -21.21 32.78
CA PHE A 768 11.66 -20.56 32.16
C PHE A 768 12.45 -19.57 33.03
N GLU A 769 12.10 -19.44 34.31
CA GLU A 769 12.93 -18.79 35.31
C GLU A 769 13.67 -19.85 36.14
N GLU A 770 14.90 -19.55 36.51
CA GLU A 770 15.70 -20.42 37.37
C GLU A 770 15.12 -20.41 38.79
N GLN A 771 14.57 -21.54 39.21
CA GLN A 771 14.08 -21.72 40.56
C GLN A 771 15.18 -22.37 41.39
N ARG A 772 15.82 -21.60 42.29
CA ARG A 772 16.73 -22.16 43.27
C ARG A 772 15.94 -22.57 44.51
N LEU A 773 16.00 -23.85 44.87
CA LEU A 773 15.52 -24.35 46.15
C LEU A 773 16.71 -24.81 47.00
N ASN A 774 16.80 -24.27 48.21
CA ASN A 774 17.81 -24.68 49.18
C ASN A 774 17.56 -26.13 49.65
N ALA A 775 18.56 -26.75 50.25
CA ALA A 775 18.43 -28.09 50.82
C ALA A 775 17.23 -28.18 51.80
N GLY A 776 16.32 -29.13 51.56
CA GLY A 776 15.12 -29.33 52.39
C GLY A 776 14.01 -28.28 52.24
N GLU A 777 14.19 -27.25 51.41
CA GLU A 777 13.23 -26.15 51.26
C GLU A 777 11.94 -26.60 50.54
N THR A 778 10.80 -26.06 51.00
CA THR A 778 9.49 -26.24 50.34
C THR A 778 8.91 -24.88 49.97
N VAL A 779 8.53 -24.71 48.71
CA VAL A 779 7.97 -23.46 48.17
C VAL A 779 6.70 -23.75 47.40
N ASP A 780 5.72 -22.85 47.57
CA ASP A 780 4.51 -22.81 46.76
C ASP A 780 4.68 -21.85 45.59
N MET A 781 4.45 -22.38 44.38
CA MET A 781 4.68 -21.71 43.12
C MET A 781 3.33 -21.40 42.44
N PRO A 782 2.93 -20.12 42.36
CA PRO A 782 1.69 -19.73 41.72
C PRO A 782 1.76 -19.80 40.18
N VAL A 783 0.63 -20.12 39.55
CA VAL A 783 0.38 -20.07 38.11
C VAL A 783 -0.91 -19.30 37.89
N PHE A 784 -0.79 -18.11 37.30
CA PHE A 784 -1.93 -17.25 36.97
C PHE A 784 -2.21 -17.32 35.47
N PHE A 785 -3.43 -17.69 35.09
CA PHE A 785 -3.80 -17.94 33.69
C PHE A 785 -5.27 -17.59 33.40
N TYR A 786 -5.61 -17.49 32.11
CA TYR A 786 -6.99 -17.42 31.61
C TYR A 786 -7.11 -18.17 30.27
N LEU A 787 -8.34 -18.44 29.86
CA LEU A 787 -8.66 -18.96 28.52
C LEU A 787 -9.25 -17.84 27.68
N ASP A 788 -8.68 -17.55 26.51
CA ASP A 788 -9.13 -16.46 25.63
C ASP A 788 -10.57 -16.73 25.13
N PRO A 789 -11.51 -15.76 25.26
CA PRO A 789 -12.87 -15.86 24.73
C PRO A 789 -12.99 -16.27 23.26
N ASP A 790 -11.98 -15.97 22.43
CA ASP A 790 -11.97 -16.32 21.00
C ASP A 790 -12.04 -17.83 20.73
N LEU A 791 -11.73 -18.66 21.73
CA LEU A 791 -11.91 -20.11 21.65
C LEU A 791 -13.36 -20.52 21.35
N LEU A 792 -14.34 -19.66 21.66
CA LEU A 792 -15.76 -19.92 21.39
C LEU A 792 -16.11 -19.79 19.91
N ASN A 793 -15.34 -19.01 19.16
CA ASN A 793 -15.56 -18.72 17.74
C ASN A 793 -14.84 -19.72 16.83
N ASP A 794 -13.90 -20.51 17.36
CA ASP A 794 -13.16 -21.51 16.60
C ASP A 794 -13.93 -22.85 16.50
N LEU A 795 -14.19 -23.27 15.26
CA LEU A 795 -14.79 -24.55 14.94
C LEU A 795 -13.99 -25.75 15.48
N ASN A 796 -12.65 -25.63 15.59
CA ASN A 796 -11.78 -26.69 16.10
C ASN A 796 -11.85 -26.86 17.62
N MET A 797 -12.40 -25.87 18.33
CA MET A 797 -12.59 -25.91 19.78
C MET A 797 -13.93 -26.55 20.19
N LYS A 798 -14.78 -26.88 19.22
CA LYS A 798 -16.09 -27.49 19.46
C LYS A 798 -15.95 -28.86 20.13
N GLY A 799 -16.46 -28.97 21.36
CA GLY A 799 -16.46 -30.21 22.16
C GLY A 799 -15.26 -30.35 23.10
N VAL A 800 -14.36 -29.37 23.16
CA VAL A 800 -13.29 -29.35 24.16
C VAL A 800 -13.84 -28.87 25.50
N GLU A 801 -14.04 -29.80 26.43
CA GLU A 801 -14.53 -29.49 27.78
C GLU A 801 -13.43 -29.58 28.84
N THR A 802 -12.26 -30.12 28.49
CA THR A 802 -11.15 -30.36 29.41
C THR A 802 -9.83 -29.94 28.81
N VAL A 803 -9.04 -29.21 29.60
CA VAL A 803 -7.70 -28.73 29.28
C VAL A 803 -6.75 -29.25 30.35
N THR A 804 -5.66 -29.90 29.96
CA THR A 804 -4.65 -30.37 30.89
C THR A 804 -3.40 -29.53 30.77
N LEU A 805 -3.02 -28.90 31.88
CA LEU A 805 -1.78 -28.16 32.02
C LEU A 805 -0.74 -29.05 32.71
N SER A 806 0.26 -29.47 31.94
CA SER A 806 1.32 -30.36 32.44
C SER A 806 2.62 -29.58 32.61
N TYR A 807 3.24 -29.69 33.78
CA TYR A 807 4.56 -29.13 34.06
C TYR A 807 5.59 -30.22 34.31
N THR A 808 6.81 -30.00 33.82
CA THR A 808 7.94 -30.90 34.06
C THR A 808 9.16 -30.09 34.47
N PHE A 809 9.74 -30.44 35.62
CA PHE A 809 10.98 -29.83 36.11
C PHE A 809 12.22 -30.62 35.72
N PHE A 810 13.26 -29.90 35.32
CA PHE A 810 14.58 -30.42 34.98
C PHE A 810 15.66 -29.76 35.85
N LYS A 811 16.72 -30.51 36.16
CA LYS A 811 17.90 -29.97 36.85
C LYS A 811 18.71 -29.10 35.87
N ALA A 812 18.94 -27.84 36.21
CA ALA A 812 19.88 -26.99 35.49
C ALA A 812 21.30 -27.18 36.06
N LYS A 813 22.32 -27.25 35.18
CA LYS A 813 23.73 -27.34 35.59
C LYS A 813 24.55 -26.31 34.83
N TYR A 814 25.23 -25.43 35.57
CA TYR A 814 26.19 -24.47 35.03
C TYR A 814 27.61 -25.03 35.14
N ASP A 815 28.46 -24.71 34.17
CA ASP A 815 29.91 -24.85 34.34
C ASP A 815 30.48 -23.72 35.21
N ASP A 816 31.74 -23.85 35.65
CA ASP A 816 32.42 -22.85 36.50
C ASP A 816 32.56 -21.47 35.85
N ASN A 817 32.16 -21.33 34.58
CA ASN A 817 32.18 -20.09 33.79
C ASN A 817 30.76 -19.53 33.53
N GLY A 818 29.71 -20.11 34.13
CA GLY A 818 28.33 -19.65 34.02
C GLY A 818 27.59 -20.06 32.74
N ASN A 819 28.10 -21.00 31.95
CA ASN A 819 27.43 -21.51 30.75
C ASN A 819 26.60 -22.78 31.03
N PHE A 820 25.47 -22.90 30.35
CA PHE A 820 24.54 -24.03 30.46
C PHE A 820 25.17 -25.31 29.86
N LYS A 821 25.35 -26.36 30.66
CA LYS A 821 25.88 -27.65 30.18
C LYS A 821 24.73 -28.64 29.95
N ASN A 822 24.38 -28.88 28.68
CA ASN A 822 23.45 -29.95 28.31
C ASN A 822 23.99 -31.30 28.79
N ILE A 823 23.21 -32.02 29.60
CA ILE A 823 23.51 -33.40 29.99
C ILE A 823 23.08 -34.31 28.83
N PRO A 824 23.97 -35.16 28.28
CA PRO A 824 23.56 -36.12 27.26
C PRO A 824 22.57 -37.12 27.87
N GLY A 825 21.34 -37.16 27.34
CA GLY A 825 20.32 -38.14 27.75
C GLY A 825 19.00 -37.58 28.31
N ALA A 826 18.81 -36.27 28.38
CA ALA A 826 17.46 -35.70 28.48
C ALA A 826 16.89 -35.50 27.07
N PRO A 827 15.65 -35.94 26.79
CA PRO A 827 15.04 -35.84 25.46
C PRO A 827 14.88 -34.41 24.94
#